data_AF-A0A7J8XV62-F1
#
_entry.id   AF-A0A7J8XV62-F1
#
_cell.length_a   1.000
_cell.length_b   1.000
_cell.length_c   1.000
_cell.angle_alpha   90.00
_cell.angle_beta   90.00
_cell.angle_gamma   90.00
#
_symmetry.space_group_name_H-M   'P 1'
#
loop_
_entity.id
_entity.type
_entity.pdbx_description
1 polymer ?
#
loop_
_entity_poly.entity_id
_entity_poly.type
_entity_poly.pdbx_seq_one_letter_code
_entity_poly.pdbx_strand_id
1 'polypeptide(L)'
;MEWWTHLWLNEGFATWISYMATDIMFPEWKIWTQFLQEINGGLRLDAQEKSHPIEMKIQHGHEVDEAFDAIGYKKGSAVIRMLQEYIGDEIFQKSLSFYIRRYAWSNARTEDLWSVLSEVTGIQVNSMMDSWTKQKGYPVISVKSKDHILEFEQSQFLLSGFHGDGQWIVPITLCFGSYDRIKSFLLESKSENLDASELFPTSDEKNEDEYGEASWIKVNIGQSGFYRVKYGDELDARLRKAIEKGFLSVTDKYGILDDRYALCVACEQSLSSLLLLMDVYRKESDYIILSKLIDVCYNVLEVLRDAIPELTNTLKEIFINILLCSAKKLGWESTPGESHLTGLMRGEVFMALAAFDHAKTHEQAMHRFQSFLDDRSTELLSPDTKRAAYIAVMRNANASRDGFESLLKVYREADAVQEKEHVLREILIILKSTMASTPSPDILVEVLNFFISKEVRDQDIVYGLPGISLEGHEIAWWWMKENWNFIVNKYNGGLLTHFIRDIISPFCSNEKADEVEEFFESRVTSSFAMNLKQSIEQVRIKARLVETIKQERQPLQDLLKQLIKSRNAWKALSKKNTFVSSFLIICCGAQGKTISNWGIPHSSKESWDLEMDQKQNIEQFKDQPRLRKFSVLKRYDLYLKLDLSDCTFSGLVHINLSIVDPTKFVVLNACELVVHQVLFTNSLNHRFTPCDVALDGDDEILVLLLSFSFSGILDDRYALCAACEQSLASLLSLMDVYKKETDYIVSSELIDVCYNVLEVLRDAISELTNPSKEFFINVLLFSAEKLGWESAPGESHLNALLRGEAAYIAAMGNANRSRDGFQSLLRVKREANAVQEKERVLPEILIILKKQERWNFIVNKYGGGLLTHFNPDIITPVRNNEKGDEVEEFFESRVRPSFAMNLKQCIEQARIKARFVQSIKQERQPLQYLLKQLACKG
;
A
#
# COMPACT_ATOMS: atom_id res chain seq x y z
N MET A 1 -5.14 17.68 38.19
CA MET A 1 -3.98 18.60 38.33
C MET A 1 -4.15 19.57 39.51
N GLU A 2 -3.06 20.00 40.16
CA GLU A 2 -3.07 21.06 41.19
C GLU A 2 -3.17 22.47 40.59
N TRP A 3 -2.48 22.72 39.49
CA TRP A 3 -2.49 23.99 38.77
C TRP A 3 -2.32 23.74 37.27
N TRP A 4 -2.55 24.78 36.45
CA TRP A 4 -2.42 24.73 34.99
C TRP A 4 -1.03 24.31 34.51
N THR A 5 0.03 24.48 35.31
CA THR A 5 1.37 23.94 35.02
C THR A 5 1.36 22.42 34.78
N HIS A 6 0.40 21.71 35.39
CA HIS A 6 0.25 20.26 35.27
C HIS A 6 -0.95 19.87 34.37
N LEU A 7 -1.38 20.75 33.46
CA LEU A 7 -2.52 20.54 32.56
C LEU A 7 -2.46 19.21 31.81
N TRP A 8 -1.26 18.83 31.37
CA TRP A 8 -1.01 17.61 30.62
C TRP A 8 -1.40 16.32 31.38
N LEU A 9 -1.44 16.33 32.72
CA LEU A 9 -1.93 15.18 33.52
C LEU A 9 -3.40 14.87 33.23
N ASN A 10 -4.17 15.88 32.82
CA ASN A 10 -5.53 15.69 32.35
C ASN A 10 -5.50 15.40 30.84
N GLU A 11 -5.00 16.34 30.04
CA GLU A 11 -5.19 16.33 28.57
C GLU A 11 -4.38 15.26 27.84
N GLY A 12 -3.14 15.00 28.28
CA GLY A 12 -2.31 13.93 27.72
C GLY A 12 -2.88 12.54 28.01
N PHE A 13 -3.36 12.31 29.24
CA PHE A 13 -4.02 11.05 29.60
C PHE A 13 -5.36 10.87 28.90
N ALA A 14 -6.18 11.93 28.82
CA ALA A 14 -7.46 11.90 28.10
C ALA A 14 -7.25 11.59 26.61
N THR A 15 -6.26 12.24 25.98
CA THR A 15 -5.90 11.98 24.57
C THR A 15 -5.47 10.53 24.39
N TRP A 16 -4.50 10.04 25.17
CA TRP A 16 -4.01 8.66 25.08
C TRP A 16 -5.11 7.60 25.30
N ILE A 17 -5.89 7.74 26.38
CA ILE A 17 -6.92 6.75 26.73
C ILE A 17 -8.08 6.77 25.75
N SER A 18 -8.38 7.91 25.10
CA SER A 18 -9.44 7.99 24.08
C SER A 18 -9.15 7.08 22.88
N TYR A 19 -7.91 7.08 22.39
CA TYR A 19 -7.49 6.21 21.28
C TYR A 19 -7.47 4.74 21.71
N MET A 20 -6.87 4.44 22.88
CA MET A 20 -6.78 3.07 23.38
C MET A 20 -8.17 2.46 23.63
N ALA A 21 -9.05 3.18 24.32
CA ALA A 21 -10.39 2.70 24.64
C ALA A 21 -11.24 2.54 23.38
N THR A 22 -11.15 3.48 22.43
CA THR A 22 -11.89 3.39 21.17
C THR A 22 -11.43 2.20 20.34
N ASP A 23 -10.13 1.93 20.27
CA ASP A 23 -9.61 0.77 19.52
C ASP A 23 -10.04 -0.57 20.15
N ILE A 24 -10.11 -0.64 21.49
CA ILE A 24 -10.64 -1.82 22.19
C ILE A 24 -12.14 -2.01 21.93
N MET A 25 -12.92 -0.92 21.91
CA MET A 25 -14.37 -0.98 21.72
C MET A 25 -14.78 -1.18 20.25
N PHE A 26 -14.00 -0.65 19.31
CA PHE A 26 -14.27 -0.63 17.87
C PHE A 26 -12.98 -0.98 17.07
N PRO A 27 -12.44 -2.20 17.22
CA PRO A 27 -11.17 -2.59 16.60
C PRO A 27 -11.20 -2.53 15.06
N GLU A 28 -12.38 -2.63 14.45
CA GLU A 28 -12.57 -2.49 13.01
C GLU A 28 -12.27 -1.09 12.47
N TRP A 29 -12.24 -0.06 13.33
CA TRP A 29 -11.85 1.31 12.95
C TRP A 29 -10.34 1.52 12.89
N LYS A 30 -9.55 0.60 13.49
CA LYS A 30 -8.08 0.69 13.59
C LYS A 30 -7.62 2.07 14.07
N ILE A 31 -8.22 2.55 15.16
CA ILE A 31 -7.93 3.89 15.69
C ILE A 31 -6.52 3.95 16.27
N TRP A 32 -5.99 2.84 16.78
CA TRP A 32 -4.66 2.83 17.37
C TRP A 32 -3.54 3.17 16.38
N THR A 33 -3.66 2.75 15.11
CA THR A 33 -2.68 3.15 14.08
C THR A 33 -2.77 4.65 13.77
N GLN A 34 -3.96 5.24 13.85
CA GLN A 34 -4.18 6.68 13.65
C GLN A 34 -3.58 7.53 14.77
N PHE A 35 -3.30 6.96 15.95
CA PHE A 35 -2.59 7.67 17.03
C PHE A 35 -1.21 8.19 16.60
N LEU A 36 -0.59 7.62 15.55
CA LEU A 36 0.65 8.13 14.98
C LEU A 36 0.53 9.57 14.42
N GLN A 37 -0.67 9.99 14.02
CA GLN A 37 -0.93 11.38 13.61
C GLN A 37 -0.85 12.33 14.81
N GLU A 38 -1.27 11.89 16.00
CA GLU A 38 -1.10 12.66 17.24
C GLU A 38 0.39 12.80 17.58
N ILE A 39 1.13 11.69 17.62
CA ILE A 39 2.59 11.71 17.83
C ILE A 39 3.27 12.67 16.84
N ASN A 40 2.93 12.59 15.55
CA ASN A 40 3.48 13.48 14.54
C ASN A 40 3.16 14.96 14.78
N GLY A 41 1.93 15.28 15.19
CA GLY A 41 1.53 16.64 15.54
C GLY A 41 2.36 17.21 16.70
N GLY A 42 2.63 16.38 17.72
CA GLY A 42 3.51 16.73 18.84
C GLY A 42 4.97 16.94 18.38
N LEU A 43 5.52 15.99 17.62
CA LEU A 43 6.89 16.09 17.08
C LEU A 43 7.06 17.34 16.19
N ARG A 44 6.08 17.69 15.36
CA ARG A 44 6.19 18.85 14.47
C ARG A 44 6.27 20.17 15.23
N LEU A 45 5.43 20.36 16.26
CA LEU A 45 5.45 21.60 17.05
C LEU A 45 6.70 21.65 17.93
N ASP A 46 7.08 20.52 18.53
CA ASP A 46 8.16 20.49 19.51
C ASP A 46 9.57 20.56 18.90
N ALA A 47 9.68 20.36 17.58
CA ALA A 47 10.92 20.57 16.84
C ALA A 47 11.23 22.05 16.56
N GLN A 48 10.37 22.98 16.99
CA GLN A 48 10.61 24.42 16.87
C GLN A 48 11.41 24.95 18.06
N GLU A 49 12.30 25.90 17.79
CA GLU A 49 13.04 26.62 18.83
C GLU A 49 12.10 27.39 19.76
N LYS A 50 10.95 27.85 19.24
CA LYS A 50 9.90 28.52 20.01
C LYS A 50 8.87 27.55 20.64
N SER A 51 9.18 26.26 20.76
CA SER A 51 8.43 25.30 21.59
C SER A 51 8.59 25.59 23.10
N HIS A 52 7.84 24.86 23.94
CA HIS A 52 7.91 24.89 25.39
C HIS A 52 7.91 23.46 26.01
N PRO A 53 8.38 23.30 27.27
CA PRO A 53 8.25 22.02 27.99
C PRO A 53 6.78 21.64 28.19
N ILE A 54 6.51 20.35 28.42
CA ILE A 54 5.17 19.88 28.80
C ILE A 54 4.71 20.59 30.08
N GLU A 55 5.62 20.73 31.04
CA GLU A 55 5.39 21.49 32.27
C GLU A 55 5.68 22.97 32.05
N MET A 56 4.72 23.66 31.44
CA MET A 56 4.79 25.11 31.23
C MET A 56 4.33 25.86 32.49
N LYS A 57 5.20 26.69 33.07
CA LYS A 57 4.81 27.53 34.22
C LYS A 57 3.83 28.62 33.77
N ILE A 58 2.60 28.53 34.23
CA ILE A 58 1.54 29.51 33.96
C ILE A 58 1.32 30.37 35.18
N GLN A 59 1.52 31.68 35.05
CA GLN A 59 1.40 32.65 36.15
C GLN A 59 0.03 33.32 36.18
N HIS A 60 -0.57 33.54 35.00
CA HIS A 60 -1.82 34.29 34.86
C HIS A 60 -2.85 33.55 34.00
N GLY A 61 -4.13 33.74 34.32
CA GLY A 61 -5.23 33.00 33.67
C GLY A 61 -5.37 33.22 32.16
N HIS A 62 -4.86 34.34 31.62
CA HIS A 62 -4.89 34.61 30.18
C HIS A 62 -3.77 33.92 29.39
N GLU A 63 -2.76 33.37 30.07
CA GLU A 63 -1.69 32.56 29.46
C GLU A 63 -2.14 31.10 29.28
N VAL A 64 -3.27 30.72 29.89
CA VAL A 64 -3.80 29.34 29.85
C VAL A 64 -4.20 28.95 28.42
N ASP A 65 -4.73 29.88 27.63
CA ASP A 65 -5.13 29.61 26.24
C ASP A 65 -3.95 29.18 25.37
N GLU A 66 -2.75 29.72 25.60
CA GLU A 66 -1.52 29.30 24.92
C GLU A 66 -1.01 27.92 25.40
N ALA A 67 -1.45 27.45 26.57
CA ALA A 67 -1.13 26.11 27.08
C ALA A 67 -2.01 25.00 26.49
N PHE A 68 -3.12 25.37 25.87
CA PHE A 68 -4.01 24.44 25.16
C PHE A 68 -3.51 24.20 23.74
N ASP A 69 -2.38 23.51 23.63
CA ASP A 69 -1.69 23.31 22.36
C ASP A 69 -1.32 21.83 22.10
N ALA A 70 -0.56 21.58 21.03
CA ALA A 70 -0.15 20.21 20.70
C ALA A 70 0.85 19.61 21.71
N ILE A 71 1.55 20.41 22.53
CA ILE A 71 2.48 19.88 23.53
C ILE A 71 1.70 19.23 24.68
N GLY A 72 0.73 19.93 25.27
CA GLY A 72 -0.05 19.41 26.39
C GLY A 72 -0.84 18.14 26.07
N TYR A 73 -1.40 18.06 24.86
CA TYR A 73 -2.24 16.95 24.39
C TYR A 73 -1.41 15.86 23.69
N LYS A 74 -0.73 16.22 22.60
CA LYS A 74 -0.12 15.26 21.68
C LYS A 74 1.23 14.75 22.17
N LYS A 75 2.14 15.66 22.57
CA LYS A 75 3.41 15.24 23.20
C LYS A 75 3.14 14.54 24.53
N GLY A 76 2.25 15.08 25.36
CA GLY A 76 1.82 14.48 26.62
C GLY A 76 1.37 13.02 26.45
N SER A 77 0.43 12.76 25.54
CA SER A 77 -0.06 11.40 25.26
C SER A 77 0.99 10.48 24.66
N ALA A 78 1.86 10.97 23.77
CA ALA A 78 2.93 10.18 23.18
C ALA A 78 3.98 9.75 24.22
N VAL A 79 4.35 10.66 25.14
CA VAL A 79 5.28 10.37 26.24
C VAL A 79 4.66 9.38 27.24
N ILE A 80 3.35 9.43 27.47
CA ILE A 80 2.62 8.42 28.25
C ILE A 80 2.71 7.05 27.59
N ARG A 81 2.42 6.96 26.28
CA ARG A 81 2.53 5.71 25.51
C ARG A 81 3.95 5.15 25.54
N MET A 82 4.96 5.99 25.34
CA MET A 82 6.37 5.58 25.42
C MET A 82 6.72 4.98 26.80
N LEU A 83 6.25 5.61 27.88
CA LEU A 83 6.47 5.12 29.23
C LEU A 83 5.74 3.81 29.50
N GLN A 84 4.49 3.68 29.03
CA GLN A 84 3.71 2.45 29.10
C GLN A 84 4.45 1.30 28.42
N GLU A 85 4.96 1.52 27.21
CA GLU A 85 5.69 0.51 26.42
C GLU A 85 7.00 0.11 27.08
N TYR A 86 7.68 1.05 27.75
CA TYR A 86 8.89 0.77 28.52
C TYR A 86 8.62 -0.03 29.81
N ILE A 87 7.56 0.31 30.55
CA ILE A 87 7.20 -0.34 31.83
C ILE A 87 6.47 -1.68 31.62
N GLY A 88 5.70 -1.80 30.54
CA GLY A 88 4.77 -2.88 30.27
C GLY A 88 3.35 -2.61 30.79
N ASP A 89 2.35 -3.03 30.02
CA ASP A 89 0.93 -2.70 30.21
C ASP A 89 0.39 -3.03 31.61
N GLU A 90 0.65 -4.25 32.10
CA GLU A 90 0.10 -4.70 33.39
C GLU A 90 0.59 -3.86 34.57
N ILE A 91 1.90 -3.57 34.58
CA ILE A 91 2.53 -2.79 35.65
C ILE A 91 2.12 -1.32 35.54
N PHE A 92 2.03 -0.79 34.31
CA PHE A 92 1.57 0.58 34.08
C PHE A 92 0.12 0.77 34.54
N GLN A 93 -0.79 -0.12 34.15
CA GLN A 93 -2.19 -0.11 34.56
C GLN A 93 -2.34 -0.22 36.08
N LYS A 94 -1.57 -1.12 36.72
CA LYS A 94 -1.55 -1.25 38.18
C LYS A 94 -1.10 0.06 38.83
N SER A 95 -0.04 0.68 38.31
CA SER A 95 0.50 1.96 38.81
C SER A 95 -0.53 3.09 38.73
N LEU A 96 -1.23 3.22 37.60
CA LEU A 96 -2.31 4.20 37.44
C LEU A 96 -3.48 3.93 38.40
N SER A 97 -3.83 2.67 38.63
CA SER A 97 -4.87 2.31 39.61
C SER A 97 -4.51 2.73 41.04
N PHE A 98 -3.23 2.63 41.43
CA PHE A 98 -2.75 3.14 42.70
C PHE A 98 -2.77 4.68 42.75
N TYR A 99 -2.32 5.33 41.67
CA TYR A 99 -2.31 6.79 41.57
C TYR A 99 -3.71 7.37 41.72
N ILE A 100 -4.68 6.87 40.94
CA ILE A 100 -6.07 7.32 40.98
C ILE A 100 -6.69 7.10 42.37
N ARG A 101 -6.42 5.96 43.02
CA ARG A 101 -6.92 5.69 44.38
C ARG A 101 -6.29 6.60 45.43
N ARG A 102 -5.00 6.91 45.32
CA ARG A 102 -4.26 7.73 46.28
C ARG A 102 -4.67 9.20 46.23
N TYR A 103 -4.93 9.73 45.03
CA TYR A 103 -5.31 11.14 44.82
C TYR A 103 -6.81 11.31 44.51
N ALA A 104 -7.63 10.30 44.80
CA ALA A 104 -9.08 10.35 44.58
C ALA A 104 -9.71 11.55 45.30
N TRP A 105 -10.53 12.30 44.57
CA TRP A 105 -11.22 13.51 45.07
C TRP A 105 -10.28 14.62 45.57
N SER A 106 -9.03 14.62 45.10
CA SER A 106 -8.00 15.61 45.42
C SER A 106 -7.25 16.06 44.15
N ASN A 107 -6.20 16.85 44.32
CA ASN A 107 -5.31 17.32 43.26
C ASN A 107 -3.95 16.60 43.31
N ALA A 108 -3.20 16.65 42.20
CA ALA A 108 -1.88 16.04 42.07
C ALA A 108 -0.98 16.86 41.14
N ARG A 109 0.33 16.75 41.36
CA ARG A 109 1.43 17.30 40.54
C ARG A 109 2.04 16.21 39.65
N THR A 110 2.92 16.60 38.74
CA THR A 110 3.68 15.66 37.90
C THR A 110 4.52 14.72 38.77
N GLU A 111 5.17 15.25 39.81
CA GLU A 111 6.02 14.49 40.74
C GLU A 111 5.23 13.41 41.51
N ASP A 112 3.96 13.66 41.81
CA ASP A 112 3.08 12.72 42.47
C ASP A 112 2.84 11.46 41.62
N LEU A 113 2.65 11.65 40.31
CA LEU A 113 2.50 10.54 39.35
C LEU A 113 3.78 9.71 39.30
N TRP A 114 4.93 10.36 39.12
CA TRP A 114 6.23 9.69 39.07
C TRP A 114 6.56 8.96 40.36
N SER A 115 6.25 9.54 41.52
CA SER A 115 6.45 8.87 42.80
C SER A 115 5.65 7.58 42.91
N VAL A 116 4.39 7.56 42.48
CA VAL A 116 3.56 6.35 42.51
C VAL A 116 4.08 5.30 41.53
N LEU A 117 4.43 5.69 40.32
CA LEU A 117 4.97 4.76 39.32
C LEU A 117 6.31 4.17 39.78
N SER A 118 7.20 4.97 40.38
CA SER A 118 8.46 4.48 40.95
C SER A 118 8.24 3.50 42.10
N GLU A 119 7.26 3.75 42.97
CA GLU A 119 6.90 2.86 44.09
C GLU A 119 6.41 1.49 43.59
N VAL A 120 5.58 1.47 42.54
CA VAL A 120 4.98 0.22 42.03
C VAL A 120 5.93 -0.57 41.13
N THR A 121 6.74 0.11 40.32
CA THR A 121 7.65 -0.51 39.35
C THR A 121 9.00 -0.89 39.95
N GLY A 122 9.45 -0.19 41.00
CA GLY A 122 10.81 -0.27 41.52
C GLY A 122 11.86 0.41 40.63
N ILE A 123 11.45 1.09 39.55
CA ILE A 123 12.31 1.85 38.65
C ILE A 123 12.27 3.32 39.07
N GLN A 124 13.38 4.05 38.94
CA GLN A 124 13.41 5.50 39.20
C GLN A 124 12.77 6.28 38.04
N VAL A 125 11.44 6.22 37.90
CA VAL A 125 10.71 6.83 36.76
C VAL A 125 10.93 8.33 36.67
N ASN A 126 11.10 9.01 37.81
CA ASN A 126 11.31 10.45 37.84
C ASN A 126 12.60 10.91 37.14
N SER A 127 13.71 10.17 37.21
CA SER A 127 14.96 10.58 36.55
C SER A 127 14.82 10.58 35.02
N MET A 128 14.13 9.57 34.49
CA MET A 128 13.81 9.46 33.08
C MET A 128 12.78 10.51 32.65
N MET A 129 11.64 10.58 33.32
CA MET A 129 10.49 11.35 32.86
C MET A 129 10.63 12.85 33.07
N ASP A 130 11.43 13.29 34.05
CA ASP A 130 11.78 14.72 34.18
C ASP A 130 12.47 15.24 32.91
N SER A 131 13.30 14.42 32.24
CA SER A 131 13.91 14.78 30.95
C SER A 131 12.88 14.93 29.82
N TRP A 132 11.68 14.34 29.94
CA TRP A 132 10.64 14.44 28.91
C TRP A 132 9.62 15.54 29.20
N THR A 133 9.38 15.87 30.47
CA THR A 133 8.33 16.83 30.87
C THR A 133 8.86 18.24 31.16
N LYS A 134 10.09 18.38 31.69
CA LYS A 134 10.62 19.66 32.19
C LYS A 134 11.48 20.43 31.18
N GLN A 135 11.84 19.81 30.06
CA GLN A 135 12.51 20.46 28.94
C GLN A 135 11.67 20.38 27.65
N LYS A 136 11.89 21.35 26.76
CA LYS A 136 11.28 21.42 25.44
C LYS A 136 12.06 20.56 24.44
N GLY A 137 11.42 20.16 23.35
CA GLY A 137 12.02 19.35 22.31
C GLY A 137 12.10 17.87 22.65
N TYR A 138 12.73 17.15 21.73
CA TYR A 138 12.96 15.71 21.78
C TYR A 138 14.23 15.37 20.97
N PRO A 139 14.79 14.14 21.12
CA PRO A 139 16.00 13.76 20.42
C PRO A 139 15.73 13.20 19.02
N VAL A 140 16.68 13.41 18.11
CA VAL A 140 16.93 12.52 16.98
C VAL A 140 18.04 11.55 17.35
N ILE A 141 17.83 10.27 17.07
CA ILE A 141 18.77 9.19 17.31
C ILE A 141 19.44 8.84 15.99
N SER A 142 20.71 9.20 15.85
CA SER A 142 21.55 8.79 14.74
C SER A 142 22.04 7.36 14.96
N VAL A 143 21.85 6.51 13.96
CA VAL A 143 22.20 5.08 14.02
C VAL A 143 23.08 4.74 12.84
N LYS A 144 24.31 4.30 13.13
CA LYS A 144 25.27 3.83 12.15
C LYS A 144 25.68 2.40 12.48
N SER A 145 26.04 1.64 11.45
CA SER A 145 26.56 0.29 11.59
C SER A 145 28.01 0.27 11.14
N LYS A 146 28.90 -0.29 11.97
CA LYS A 146 30.30 -0.53 11.65
C LYS A 146 30.75 -1.84 12.28
N ASP A 147 31.22 -2.79 11.47
CA ASP A 147 31.76 -4.07 11.95
C ASP A 147 30.83 -4.80 12.95
N HIS A 148 29.52 -4.88 12.63
CA HIS A 148 28.47 -5.46 13.49
C HIS A 148 28.17 -4.71 14.80
N ILE A 149 28.79 -3.55 15.02
CA ILE A 149 28.50 -2.65 16.13
C ILE A 149 27.55 -1.56 15.63
N LEU A 150 26.45 -1.37 16.36
CA LEU A 150 25.56 -0.24 16.16
C LEU A 150 25.97 0.92 17.05
N GLU A 151 26.30 2.04 16.43
CA GLU A 151 26.62 3.28 17.12
C GLU A 151 25.35 4.13 17.20
N PHE A 152 24.91 4.44 18.43
CA PHE A 152 23.79 5.32 18.72
C PHE A 152 24.31 6.66 19.21
N GLU A 153 23.81 7.75 18.65
CA GLU A 153 24.08 9.11 19.11
C GLU A 153 22.78 9.91 19.16
N GLN A 154 22.48 10.54 20.30
CA GLN A 154 21.36 11.45 20.44
C GLN A 154 21.79 12.92 20.32
N SER A 155 20.96 13.71 19.66
CA SER A 155 21.01 15.17 19.69
C SER A 155 19.60 15.73 19.71
N GLN A 156 19.40 16.93 20.26
CA GLN A 156 18.11 17.60 20.17
C GLN A 156 17.77 17.88 18.70
N PHE A 157 16.60 17.41 18.27
CA PHE A 157 16.12 17.64 16.92
C PHE A 157 15.42 19.00 16.83
N LEU A 158 15.86 19.83 15.88
CA LEU A 158 15.19 21.07 15.53
C LEU A 158 14.96 21.13 14.03
N LEU A 159 13.78 21.59 13.62
CA LEU A 159 13.49 21.86 12.22
C LEU A 159 14.35 23.00 11.67
N SER A 160 15.03 23.78 12.51
CA SER A 160 16.01 24.78 12.08
C SER A 160 17.34 24.17 11.60
N GLY A 161 17.55 22.85 11.75
CA GLY A 161 18.80 22.18 11.42
C GLY A 161 19.94 22.47 12.40
N PHE A 162 19.72 23.33 13.39
CA PHE A 162 20.62 23.48 14.53
C PHE A 162 20.42 22.32 15.51
N HIS A 163 21.48 21.96 16.22
CA HIS A 163 21.39 21.01 17.33
C HIS A 163 21.35 21.78 18.64
N GLY A 164 20.31 21.55 19.43
CA GLY A 164 20.24 22.05 20.80
C GLY A 164 21.04 21.17 21.77
N ASP A 165 21.23 21.69 22.98
CA ASP A 165 21.98 21.01 24.05
C ASP A 165 21.11 20.05 24.89
N GLY A 166 19.84 19.83 24.50
CA GLY A 166 18.93 18.92 25.19
C GLY A 166 19.43 17.47 25.17
N GLN A 167 19.25 16.76 26.30
CA GLN A 167 19.59 15.35 26.45
C GLN A 167 18.47 14.62 27.19
N TRP A 168 18.11 13.44 26.72
CA TRP A 168 17.01 12.63 27.27
C TRP A 168 17.52 11.25 27.70
N ILE A 169 16.82 10.64 28.64
CA ILE A 169 16.93 9.20 28.88
C ILE A 169 15.92 8.51 27.96
N VAL A 170 16.42 7.88 26.90
CA VAL A 170 15.57 7.37 25.80
C VAL A 170 15.41 5.86 25.89
N PRO A 171 14.18 5.33 25.97
CA PRO A 171 13.94 3.89 25.90
C PRO A 171 14.02 3.44 24.43
N ILE A 172 15.20 3.00 24.01
CA ILE A 172 15.44 2.53 22.65
C ILE A 172 14.87 1.13 22.49
N THR A 173 14.03 0.94 21.47
CA THR A 173 13.60 -0.38 20.98
C THR A 173 14.13 -0.58 19.57
N LEU A 174 14.58 -1.81 19.25
CA LEU A 174 15.01 -2.14 17.89
C LEU A 174 14.83 -3.61 17.55
N CYS A 175 14.62 -3.91 16.26
CA CYS A 175 14.54 -5.26 15.74
C CYS A 175 15.42 -5.47 14.49
N PHE A 176 15.80 -6.73 14.25
CA PHE A 176 16.76 -7.13 13.23
C PHE A 176 16.16 -8.20 12.31
N GLY A 177 15.84 -7.82 11.07
CA GLY A 177 15.29 -8.70 10.04
C GLY A 177 13.88 -9.26 10.29
N SER A 178 13.48 -9.38 11.56
CA SER A 178 12.18 -9.83 12.03
C SER A 178 11.79 -9.12 13.34
N TYR A 179 10.48 -8.94 13.54
CA TYR A 179 9.89 -8.45 14.79
C TYR A 179 9.93 -9.47 15.93
N ASP A 180 10.40 -10.70 15.70
CA ASP A 180 10.64 -11.68 16.76
C ASP A 180 11.99 -11.47 17.45
N ARG A 181 12.91 -10.73 16.80
CA ARG A 181 14.27 -10.45 17.29
C ARG A 181 14.36 -9.01 17.82
N ILE A 182 13.66 -8.75 18.93
CA ILE A 182 13.60 -7.43 19.57
C ILE A 182 14.69 -7.29 20.63
N LYS A 183 15.34 -6.13 20.66
CA LYS A 183 16.23 -5.68 21.73
C LYS A 183 15.77 -4.31 22.23
N SER A 184 15.90 -4.07 23.53
CA SER A 184 15.58 -2.78 24.14
C SER A 184 16.61 -2.41 25.20
N PHE A 185 16.93 -1.12 25.31
CA PHE A 185 17.84 -0.58 26.33
C PHE A 185 17.56 0.91 26.58
N LEU A 186 18.09 1.47 27.68
CA LEU A 186 18.01 2.90 27.95
C LEU A 186 19.28 3.59 27.42
N LEU A 187 19.13 4.52 26.50
CA LEU A 187 20.20 5.43 26.09
C LEU A 187 20.24 6.61 27.07
N GLU A 188 21.10 6.52 28.08
CA GLU A 188 21.25 7.52 29.14
C GLU A 188 22.29 8.60 28.77
N SER A 189 23.34 8.22 28.05
CA SER A 189 24.40 9.10 27.58
C SER A 189 24.11 9.70 26.20
N LYS A 190 24.93 10.67 25.80
CA LYS A 190 24.88 11.26 24.45
C LYS A 190 25.10 10.23 23.35
N SER A 191 25.96 9.25 23.59
CA SER A 191 26.21 8.15 22.66
C SER A 191 26.45 6.84 23.41
N GLU A 192 26.16 5.74 22.73
CA GLU A 192 26.36 4.39 23.23
C GLU A 192 26.56 3.42 22.06
N ASN A 193 27.38 2.40 22.26
CA ASN A 193 27.63 1.37 21.26
C ASN A 193 26.97 0.07 21.69
N LEU A 194 26.23 -0.53 20.77
CA LEU A 194 25.56 -1.80 20.96
C LEU A 194 26.23 -2.85 20.09
N ASP A 195 26.83 -3.86 20.73
CA ASP A 195 27.24 -5.05 20.02
C ASP A 195 25.99 -5.79 19.52
N ALA A 196 25.85 -5.87 18.20
CA ALA A 196 24.76 -6.56 17.53
C ALA A 196 25.22 -7.87 16.90
N SER A 197 26.44 -8.34 17.17
CA SER A 197 27.01 -9.60 16.64
C SER A 197 26.09 -10.80 16.86
N GLU A 198 25.41 -10.88 18.02
CA GLU A 198 24.45 -11.93 18.37
C GLU A 198 23.15 -11.88 17.54
N LEU A 199 22.88 -10.77 16.86
CA LEU A 199 21.65 -10.50 16.11
C LEU A 199 21.85 -10.71 14.60
N PHE A 200 23.11 -10.76 14.15
CA PHE A 200 23.45 -11.19 12.80
C PHE A 200 23.40 -12.74 12.72
N PRO A 201 22.94 -13.32 11.60
CA PRO A 201 22.89 -14.77 11.44
C PRO A 201 24.26 -15.42 11.70
N THR A 202 24.30 -16.50 12.47
CA THR A 202 25.50 -17.31 12.62
C THR A 202 25.80 -18.04 11.31
N SER A 203 27.07 -18.38 11.07
CA SER A 203 27.56 -19.01 9.84
C SER A 203 26.86 -20.32 9.44
N ASP A 204 26.12 -20.93 10.36
CA ASP A 204 25.37 -22.19 10.18
C ASP A 204 23.92 -21.97 9.67
N GLU A 205 23.42 -20.72 9.66
CA GLU A 205 22.10 -20.32 9.12
C GLU A 205 22.23 -19.68 7.72
N LYS A 206 23.25 -20.05 6.94
CA LYS A 206 23.46 -19.57 5.56
C LYS A 206 22.49 -20.22 4.57
N ASN A 207 21.21 -19.85 4.66
CA ASN A 207 20.41 -19.67 3.44
C ASN A 207 20.64 -18.24 2.99
N GLU A 208 21.70 -18.02 2.19
CA GLU A 208 22.05 -16.69 1.66
C GLU A 208 20.89 -16.07 0.84
N ASP A 209 19.96 -16.89 0.33
CA ASP A 209 18.79 -16.43 -0.42
C ASP A 209 17.63 -15.91 0.48
N GLU A 210 17.59 -16.30 1.75
CA GLU A 210 16.51 -15.92 2.69
C GLU A 210 16.94 -14.79 3.65
N TYR A 211 18.24 -14.72 3.99
CA TYR A 211 18.80 -13.72 4.93
C TYR A 211 19.79 -12.72 4.29
N GLY A 212 20.35 -13.02 3.11
CA GLY A 212 21.36 -12.18 2.44
C GLY A 212 20.81 -10.87 1.88
N GLU A 213 19.51 -10.78 1.60
CA GLU A 213 18.90 -9.59 0.98
C GLU A 213 18.04 -8.74 1.94
N ALA A 214 17.77 -9.22 3.16
CA ALA A 214 16.76 -8.65 4.08
C ALA A 214 17.26 -8.38 5.51
N SER A 215 18.57 -8.27 5.74
CA SER A 215 19.13 -7.89 7.06
C SER A 215 18.92 -6.40 7.36
N TRP A 216 17.67 -5.98 7.56
CA TRP A 216 17.27 -4.61 7.92
C TRP A 216 17.22 -4.43 9.45
N ILE A 217 17.40 -3.20 9.90
CA ILE A 217 17.33 -2.82 11.31
C ILE A 217 16.33 -1.69 11.44
N LYS A 218 15.31 -1.89 12.28
CA LYS A 218 14.34 -0.85 12.62
C LYS A 218 14.50 -0.48 14.09
N VAL A 219 14.79 0.79 14.34
CA VAL A 219 14.81 1.41 15.67
C VAL A 219 13.50 2.18 15.88
N ASN A 220 13.04 2.31 17.12
CA ASN A 220 11.73 2.84 17.51
C ASN A 220 10.57 1.99 16.97
N ILE A 221 10.53 0.72 17.36
CA ILE A 221 9.52 -0.25 16.88
C ILE A 221 8.12 0.28 17.18
N GLY A 222 7.25 0.24 16.18
CA GLY A 222 5.86 0.67 16.34
C GLY A 222 5.68 2.18 16.51
N GLN A 223 6.77 2.95 16.38
CA GLN A 223 6.83 4.38 16.68
C GLN A 223 6.24 4.70 18.06
N SER A 224 6.59 3.89 19.05
CA SER A 224 6.14 4.02 20.43
C SER A 224 6.91 5.10 21.19
N GLY A 225 8.17 5.34 20.84
CA GLY A 225 9.01 6.39 21.42
C GLY A 225 8.77 7.76 20.81
N PHE A 226 8.80 8.81 21.64
CA PHE A 226 8.72 10.21 21.22
C PHE A 226 10.08 10.74 20.75
N TYR A 227 10.67 10.10 19.75
CA TYR A 227 11.95 10.48 19.16
C TYR A 227 12.03 10.06 17.69
N ARG A 228 12.91 10.72 16.93
CA ARG A 228 13.12 10.42 15.51
C ARG A 228 14.37 9.58 15.31
N VAL A 229 14.46 8.85 14.20
CA VAL A 229 15.66 8.06 13.88
C VAL A 229 16.28 8.51 12.55
N LYS A 230 17.59 8.77 12.58
CA LYS A 230 18.41 9.05 11.41
C LYS A 230 19.35 7.87 11.14
N TYR A 231 19.06 7.11 10.10
CA TYR A 231 19.88 5.96 9.69
C TYR A 231 21.05 6.42 8.80
N GLY A 232 22.21 5.77 8.96
CA GLY A 232 23.28 5.84 7.97
C GLY A 232 22.88 5.21 6.64
N ASP A 233 23.53 5.62 5.54
CA ASP A 233 23.14 5.29 4.16
C ASP A 233 22.95 3.80 3.88
N GLU A 234 23.79 2.94 4.48
CA GLU A 234 23.68 1.49 4.33
C GLU A 234 22.40 0.92 4.97
N LEU A 235 22.13 1.31 6.22
CA LEU A 235 20.93 0.88 6.95
C LEU A 235 19.66 1.41 6.28
N ASP A 236 19.73 2.65 5.78
CA ASP A 236 18.65 3.27 5.02
C ASP A 236 18.34 2.52 3.71
N ALA A 237 19.36 2.12 2.96
CA ALA A 237 19.18 1.32 1.75
C ALA A 237 18.53 -0.04 2.04
N ARG A 238 18.91 -0.69 3.15
CA ARG A 238 18.30 -1.95 3.61
C ARG A 238 16.84 -1.75 4.03
N LEU A 239 16.51 -0.65 4.71
CA LEU A 239 15.14 -0.30 5.07
C LEU A 239 14.26 -0.06 3.85
N ARG A 240 14.75 0.65 2.82
CA ARG A 240 14.01 0.81 1.55
C ARG A 240 13.66 -0.53 0.91
N LYS A 241 14.62 -1.45 0.83
CA LYS A 241 14.38 -2.81 0.32
C LYS A 241 13.35 -3.57 1.17
N ALA A 242 13.42 -3.44 2.49
CA ALA A 242 12.46 -4.07 3.41
C ALA A 242 11.03 -3.54 3.21
N ILE A 243 10.87 -2.24 2.94
CA ILE A 243 9.57 -1.63 2.58
C ILE A 243 9.05 -2.21 1.27
N GLU A 244 9.89 -2.27 0.23
CA GLU A 244 9.49 -2.81 -1.09
C GLU A 244 9.04 -4.27 -1.03
N LYS A 245 9.68 -5.08 -0.19
CA LYS A 245 9.34 -6.49 0.04
C LYS A 245 8.18 -6.68 1.02
N GLY A 246 7.75 -5.63 1.72
CA GLY A 246 6.63 -5.67 2.65
C GLY A 246 6.96 -6.29 4.02
N PHE A 247 8.22 -6.26 4.45
CA PHE A 247 8.65 -6.84 5.73
C PHE A 247 8.37 -5.95 6.95
N LEU A 248 8.10 -4.67 6.75
CA LEU A 248 7.87 -3.71 7.83
C LEU A 248 6.38 -3.54 8.16
N SER A 249 6.10 -3.37 9.46
CA SER A 249 4.76 -3.05 9.97
C SER A 249 4.24 -1.73 9.41
N VAL A 250 2.92 -1.54 9.44
CA VAL A 250 2.28 -0.30 8.98
C VAL A 250 2.82 0.91 9.76
N THR A 251 2.96 0.78 11.07
CA THR A 251 3.42 1.86 11.96
C THR A 251 4.88 2.22 11.73
N ASP A 252 5.74 1.23 11.44
CA ASP A 252 7.15 1.48 11.17
C ASP A 252 7.38 2.11 9.80
N LYS A 253 6.63 1.67 8.79
CA LYS A 253 6.59 2.34 7.47
C LYS A 253 6.20 3.81 7.59
N TYR A 254 5.10 4.10 8.28
CA TYR A 254 4.65 5.48 8.54
C TYR A 254 5.78 6.32 9.16
N GLY A 255 6.40 5.82 10.22
CA GLY A 255 7.42 6.58 10.91
C GLY A 255 8.73 6.75 10.16
N ILE A 256 9.13 5.79 9.32
CA ILE A 256 10.30 5.97 8.43
C ILE A 256 10.05 7.10 7.43
N LEU A 257 8.83 7.14 6.84
CA LEU A 257 8.44 8.22 5.94
C LEU A 257 8.40 9.56 6.66
N ASP A 258 7.83 9.60 7.86
CA ASP A 258 7.75 10.83 8.66
C ASP A 258 9.13 11.34 9.10
N ASP A 259 10.01 10.46 9.59
CA ASP A 259 11.37 10.80 9.99
C ASP A 259 12.18 11.32 8.81
N ARG A 260 12.11 10.66 7.64
CA ARG A 260 12.81 11.13 6.43
C ARG A 260 12.31 12.49 5.98
N TYR A 261 11.00 12.74 6.06
CA TYR A 261 10.44 14.04 5.73
C TYR A 261 10.91 15.12 6.71
N ALA A 262 10.85 14.88 8.02
CA ALA A 262 11.32 15.84 9.02
C ALA A 262 12.83 16.13 8.88
N LEU A 263 13.65 15.10 8.65
CA LEU A 263 15.09 15.25 8.39
C LEU A 263 15.37 16.03 7.10
N CYS A 264 14.53 15.88 6.08
CA CYS A 264 14.61 16.69 4.86
C CYS A 264 14.32 18.16 5.15
N VAL A 265 13.28 18.46 5.92
CA VAL A 265 12.92 19.85 6.31
C VAL A 265 14.01 20.51 7.17
N ALA A 266 14.65 19.72 8.05
CA ALA A 266 15.81 20.15 8.83
C ALA A 266 17.09 20.34 7.99
N CYS A 267 17.06 20.06 6.68
CA CYS A 267 18.22 20.03 5.79
C CYS A 267 19.31 19.02 6.20
N GLU A 268 18.94 17.98 6.96
CA GLU A 268 19.84 16.91 7.40
C GLU A 268 19.88 15.70 6.44
N GLN A 269 18.91 15.64 5.53
CA GLN A 269 18.78 14.68 4.43
C GLN A 269 18.35 15.46 3.18
N SER A 270 18.80 15.00 2.00
CA SER A 270 18.47 15.67 0.74
C SER A 270 17.03 15.40 0.31
N LEU A 271 16.47 16.29 -0.52
CA LEU A 271 15.16 16.07 -1.13
C LEU A 271 15.20 14.83 -2.05
N SER A 272 16.33 14.61 -2.71
CA SER A 272 16.56 13.42 -3.54
C SER A 272 16.42 12.12 -2.73
N SER A 273 16.96 12.10 -1.51
CA SER A 273 16.85 10.96 -0.59
C SER A 273 15.40 10.69 -0.18
N LEU A 274 14.62 11.74 0.11
CA LEU A 274 13.19 11.63 0.41
C LEU A 274 12.40 11.10 -0.80
N LEU A 275 12.63 11.61 -2.01
CA LEU A 275 11.92 11.15 -3.21
C LEU A 275 12.19 9.68 -3.54
N LEU A 276 13.42 9.21 -3.33
CA LEU A 276 13.76 7.78 -3.47
C LEU A 276 13.00 6.90 -2.47
N LEU A 277 12.83 7.37 -1.23
CA LEU A 277 12.00 6.67 -0.25
C LEU A 277 10.52 6.71 -0.66
N MET A 278 10.00 7.84 -1.14
CA MET A 278 8.60 7.94 -1.56
C MET A 278 8.27 6.99 -2.71
N ASP A 279 9.19 6.74 -3.64
CA ASP A 279 8.98 5.83 -4.77
C ASP A 279 8.73 4.37 -4.33
N VAL A 280 9.33 3.93 -3.22
CA VAL A 280 9.12 2.56 -2.70
C VAL A 280 7.67 2.33 -2.21
N TYR A 281 6.95 3.41 -1.86
CA TYR A 281 5.55 3.35 -1.41
C TYR A 281 4.53 3.26 -2.55
N ARG A 282 4.93 3.16 -3.82
CA ARG A 282 4.01 3.13 -4.98
C ARG A 282 2.94 2.04 -4.97
N LYS A 283 3.13 0.96 -4.20
CA LYS A 283 2.17 -0.15 -4.07
C LYS A 283 1.37 -0.10 -2.76
N GLU A 284 1.60 0.91 -1.94
CA GLU A 284 1.00 1.05 -0.63
C GLU A 284 -0.53 1.15 -0.72
N SER A 285 -1.19 0.57 0.27
CA SER A 285 -2.65 0.53 0.37
C SER A 285 -3.16 0.76 1.79
N ASP A 286 -2.27 0.97 2.77
CA ASP A 286 -2.70 1.35 4.10
C ASP A 286 -3.06 2.84 4.17
N TYR A 287 -4.20 3.12 4.80
CA TYR A 287 -4.78 4.47 4.90
C TYR A 287 -3.80 5.47 5.53
N ILE A 288 -3.22 5.16 6.69
CA ILE A 288 -2.42 6.15 7.41
C ILE A 288 -1.09 6.45 6.70
N ILE A 289 -0.52 5.47 6.01
CA ILE A 289 0.71 5.66 5.23
C ILE A 289 0.42 6.48 3.99
N LEU A 290 -0.67 6.19 3.26
CA LEU A 290 -1.05 6.96 2.08
C LEU A 290 -1.44 8.39 2.43
N SER A 291 -2.17 8.60 3.52
CA SER A 291 -2.50 9.92 4.05
C SER A 291 -1.23 10.73 4.30
N LYS A 292 -0.26 10.15 5.02
CA LYS A 292 1.05 10.78 5.25
C LYS A 292 1.83 11.03 3.97
N LEU A 293 1.81 10.10 3.03
CA LEU A 293 2.48 10.24 1.75
C LEU A 293 1.91 11.39 0.93
N ILE A 294 0.58 11.54 0.92
CA ILE A 294 -0.14 12.65 0.28
C ILE A 294 0.24 13.98 0.94
N ASP A 295 0.27 14.05 2.27
CA ASP A 295 0.71 15.24 3.00
C ASP A 295 2.14 15.63 2.62
N VAL A 296 3.07 14.66 2.57
CA VAL A 296 4.45 14.91 2.13
C VAL A 296 4.49 15.40 0.68
N CYS A 297 3.67 14.83 -0.22
CA CYS A 297 3.56 15.32 -1.61
C CYS A 297 3.16 16.79 -1.66
N TYR A 298 2.13 17.21 -0.90
CA TYR A 298 1.70 18.61 -0.87
C TYR A 298 2.80 19.55 -0.38
N ASN A 299 3.41 19.24 0.77
CA ASN A 299 4.43 20.09 1.37
C ASN A 299 5.70 20.18 0.52
N VAL A 300 6.13 19.07 -0.10
CA VAL A 300 7.29 19.06 -1.00
C VAL A 300 7.00 19.86 -2.28
N LEU A 301 5.79 19.72 -2.83
CA LEU A 301 5.39 20.49 -4.01
C LEU A 301 5.39 21.99 -3.71
N GLU A 302 4.91 22.38 -2.53
CA GLU A 302 4.90 23.76 -2.07
C GLU A 302 6.30 24.38 -2.09
N VAL A 303 7.25 23.74 -1.43
CA VAL A 303 8.61 24.27 -1.32
C VAL A 303 9.37 24.18 -2.64
N LEU A 304 9.18 23.10 -3.41
CA LEU A 304 9.85 22.95 -4.72
C LEU A 304 9.42 24.05 -5.69
N ARG A 305 8.13 24.43 -5.67
CA ARG A 305 7.63 25.44 -6.60
C ARG A 305 8.33 26.79 -6.41
N ASP A 306 8.63 27.17 -5.17
CA ASP A 306 9.35 28.42 -4.88
C ASP A 306 10.88 28.26 -5.11
N ALA A 307 11.42 27.05 -4.94
CA ALA A 307 12.83 26.76 -5.18
C ALA A 307 13.21 26.64 -6.66
N ILE A 308 12.51 25.77 -7.40
CA ILE A 308 12.79 25.42 -8.80
C ILE A 308 11.46 25.26 -9.56
N PRO A 309 10.79 26.37 -9.93
CA PRO A 309 9.45 26.35 -10.52
C PRO A 309 9.33 25.44 -11.76
N GLU A 310 10.39 25.33 -12.57
CA GLU A 310 10.38 24.56 -13.82
C GLU A 310 10.22 23.04 -13.59
N LEU A 311 10.54 22.53 -12.39
CA LEU A 311 10.42 21.12 -12.05
C LEU A 311 9.06 20.75 -11.45
N THR A 312 8.23 21.74 -11.10
CA THR A 312 6.93 21.56 -10.43
C THR A 312 6.02 20.56 -11.16
N ASN A 313 5.84 20.71 -12.48
CA ASN A 313 4.99 19.81 -13.27
C ASN A 313 5.58 18.40 -13.36
N THR A 314 6.90 18.29 -13.45
CA THR A 314 7.61 17.00 -13.46
C THR A 314 7.41 16.28 -12.13
N LEU A 315 7.46 17.00 -11.01
CA LEU A 315 7.21 16.45 -9.68
C LEU A 315 5.74 16.02 -9.51
N LYS A 316 4.78 16.84 -9.95
CA LYS A 316 3.35 16.47 -9.97
C LYS A 316 3.11 15.15 -10.71
N GLU A 317 3.74 14.96 -11.87
CA GLU A 317 3.65 13.71 -12.62
C GLU A 317 4.16 12.51 -11.80
N ILE A 318 5.24 12.66 -11.04
CA ILE A 318 5.77 11.60 -10.15
C ILE A 318 4.79 11.31 -9.01
N PHE A 319 4.22 12.33 -8.36
CA PHE A 319 3.25 12.13 -7.28
C PHE A 319 1.95 11.48 -7.77
N ILE A 320 1.42 11.91 -8.92
CA ILE A 320 0.33 11.20 -9.61
C ILE A 320 0.71 9.73 -9.80
N ASN A 321 1.91 9.48 -10.31
CA ASN A 321 2.39 8.14 -10.62
C ASN A 321 2.50 7.21 -9.40
N ILE A 322 2.85 7.75 -8.24
CA ILE A 322 2.87 7.05 -6.95
C ILE A 322 1.43 6.67 -6.54
N LEU A 323 0.49 7.61 -6.63
CA LEU A 323 -0.90 7.42 -6.17
C LEU A 323 -1.80 6.63 -7.14
N LEU A 324 -1.42 6.52 -8.42
CA LEU A 324 -2.24 5.86 -9.45
C LEU A 324 -2.51 4.37 -9.17
N CYS A 325 -1.60 3.67 -8.48
CA CYS A 325 -1.82 2.26 -8.13
C CYS A 325 -2.98 2.13 -7.14
N SER A 326 -2.96 2.92 -6.07
CA SER A 326 -3.98 2.94 -5.03
C SER A 326 -5.32 3.44 -5.60
N ALA A 327 -5.30 4.49 -6.43
CA ALA A 327 -6.52 5.00 -7.09
C ALA A 327 -7.22 3.96 -7.96
N LYS A 328 -6.45 3.14 -8.70
CA LYS A 328 -7.01 2.04 -9.52
C LYS A 328 -7.63 0.94 -8.68
N LYS A 329 -7.02 0.61 -7.54
CA LYS A 329 -7.56 -0.40 -6.61
C LYS A 329 -8.85 0.08 -5.93
N LEU A 330 -8.89 1.36 -5.57
CA LEU A 330 -10.02 1.96 -4.82
C LEU A 330 -11.26 2.16 -5.68
N GLY A 331 -11.08 2.62 -6.93
CA GLY A 331 -12.18 3.02 -7.80
C GLY A 331 -12.99 4.21 -7.24
N TRP A 332 -13.83 4.80 -8.07
CA TRP A 332 -14.70 5.91 -7.63
C TRP A 332 -15.92 5.45 -6.82
N GLU A 333 -16.33 4.20 -7.03
CA GLU A 333 -17.53 3.64 -6.39
C GLU A 333 -17.17 2.87 -5.13
N SER A 334 -18.06 2.95 -4.15
CA SER A 334 -18.02 2.09 -2.98
C SER A 334 -18.38 0.65 -3.36
N THR A 335 -17.69 -0.30 -2.74
CA THR A 335 -17.97 -1.73 -2.86
C THR A 335 -18.71 -2.25 -1.63
N PRO A 336 -19.73 -3.13 -1.76
CA PRO A 336 -20.44 -3.67 -0.62
C PRO A 336 -19.50 -4.40 0.35
N GLY A 337 -19.55 -4.03 1.63
CA GLY A 337 -18.72 -4.63 2.68
C GLY A 337 -17.31 -4.06 2.79
N GLU A 338 -16.98 -2.97 2.07
CA GLU A 338 -15.71 -2.28 2.25
C GLU A 338 -15.58 -1.64 3.63
N SER A 339 -14.34 -1.53 4.12
CA SER A 339 -14.04 -0.84 5.39
C SER A 339 -14.27 0.66 5.23
N HIS A 340 -14.71 1.32 6.30
CA HIS A 340 -14.80 2.79 6.35
C HIS A 340 -13.48 3.48 5.97
N LEU A 341 -12.33 2.91 6.37
CA LEU A 341 -11.00 3.43 6.00
C LEU A 341 -10.75 3.38 4.48
N THR A 342 -11.34 2.42 3.78
CA THR A 342 -11.28 2.36 2.31
C THR A 342 -12.02 3.54 1.67
N GLY A 343 -13.17 3.93 2.23
CA GLY A 343 -13.92 5.13 1.84
C GLY A 343 -13.14 6.42 2.06
N LEU A 344 -12.59 6.62 3.27
CA LEU A 344 -11.74 7.77 3.58
C LEU A 344 -10.52 7.85 2.65
N MET A 345 -9.83 6.72 2.46
CA MET A 345 -8.67 6.64 1.58
C MET A 345 -9.02 6.95 0.12
N ARG A 346 -10.19 6.50 -0.36
CA ARG A 346 -10.70 6.86 -1.69
C ARG A 346 -10.83 8.36 -1.82
N GLY A 347 -11.47 9.02 -0.85
CA GLY A 347 -11.62 10.47 -0.82
C GLY A 347 -10.28 11.19 -0.90
N GLU A 348 -9.33 10.83 -0.03
CA GLU A 348 -8.00 11.46 0.02
C GLU A 348 -7.19 11.27 -1.28
N VAL A 349 -7.17 10.05 -1.84
CA VAL A 349 -6.40 9.77 -3.06
C VAL A 349 -6.97 10.52 -4.27
N PHE A 350 -8.30 10.55 -4.45
CA PHE A 350 -8.89 11.29 -5.58
C PHE A 350 -8.80 12.80 -5.40
N MET A 351 -8.89 13.29 -4.15
CA MET A 351 -8.63 14.68 -3.80
C MET A 351 -7.20 15.08 -4.18
N ALA A 352 -6.21 14.27 -3.80
CA ALA A 352 -4.81 14.49 -4.17
C ALA A 352 -4.58 14.45 -5.69
N LEU A 353 -5.17 13.48 -6.40
CA LEU A 353 -5.05 13.41 -7.86
C LEU A 353 -5.68 14.62 -8.57
N ALA A 354 -6.82 15.12 -8.10
CA ALA A 354 -7.39 16.38 -8.59
C ALA A 354 -6.48 17.57 -8.25
N ALA A 355 -5.89 17.58 -7.05
CA ALA A 355 -4.95 18.60 -6.60
C ALA A 355 -3.56 18.53 -7.27
N PHE A 356 -3.25 17.48 -8.02
CA PHE A 356 -2.05 17.38 -8.84
C PHE A 356 -2.33 17.50 -10.35
N ASP A 357 -3.56 17.88 -10.74
CA ASP A 357 -3.97 18.09 -12.13
C ASP A 357 -4.03 16.81 -12.98
N HIS A 358 -4.35 15.66 -12.36
CA HIS A 358 -4.52 14.41 -13.11
C HIS A 358 -5.76 14.47 -14.02
N ALA A 359 -5.53 14.58 -15.34
CA ALA A 359 -6.58 14.83 -16.34
C ALA A 359 -7.79 13.90 -16.25
N LYS A 360 -7.58 12.57 -16.11
CA LYS A 360 -8.68 11.60 -16.02
C LYS A 360 -9.48 11.74 -14.73
N THR A 361 -8.82 12.09 -13.62
CA THR A 361 -9.52 12.36 -12.36
C THR A 361 -10.38 13.61 -12.50
N HIS A 362 -9.84 14.69 -13.10
CA HIS A 362 -10.62 15.91 -13.36
C HIS A 362 -11.86 15.65 -14.22
N GLU A 363 -11.70 14.93 -15.34
CA GLU A 363 -12.83 14.61 -16.24
C GLU A 363 -13.94 13.87 -15.49
N GLN A 364 -13.59 12.84 -14.73
CA GLN A 364 -14.55 12.05 -13.94
C GLN A 364 -15.18 12.87 -12.80
N ALA A 365 -14.38 13.67 -12.10
CA ALA A 365 -14.80 14.52 -11.01
C ALA A 365 -15.81 15.58 -11.48
N MET A 366 -15.54 16.22 -12.62
CA MET A 366 -16.44 17.20 -13.25
C MET A 366 -17.74 16.56 -13.71
N HIS A 367 -17.69 15.38 -14.34
CA HIS A 367 -18.89 14.64 -14.75
C HIS A 367 -19.80 14.31 -13.55
N ARG A 368 -19.20 13.84 -12.45
CA ARG A 368 -19.93 13.54 -11.21
C ARG A 368 -20.48 14.79 -10.55
N PHE A 369 -19.74 15.89 -10.55
CA PHE A 369 -20.24 17.17 -10.06
C PHE A 369 -21.43 17.68 -10.87
N GLN A 370 -21.37 17.59 -12.20
CA GLN A 370 -22.50 17.99 -13.06
C GLN A 370 -23.73 17.12 -12.76
N SER A 371 -23.55 15.81 -12.63
CA SER A 371 -24.64 14.90 -12.24
C SER A 371 -25.24 15.29 -10.88
N PHE A 372 -24.40 15.75 -9.93
CA PHE A 372 -24.84 16.23 -8.62
C PHE A 372 -25.54 17.61 -8.67
N LEU A 373 -25.22 18.47 -9.64
CA LEU A 373 -25.97 19.70 -9.88
C LEU A 373 -27.35 19.42 -10.48
N ASP A 374 -27.43 18.44 -11.37
CA ASP A 374 -28.67 18.04 -12.03
C ASP A 374 -29.61 17.28 -11.08
N ASP A 375 -29.03 16.43 -10.22
CA ASP A 375 -29.73 15.65 -9.20
C ASP A 375 -28.93 15.59 -7.89
N ARG A 376 -29.40 16.32 -6.87
CA ARG A 376 -28.78 16.35 -5.52
C ARG A 376 -28.79 15.00 -4.82
N SER A 377 -29.64 14.07 -5.25
CA SER A 377 -29.77 12.72 -4.70
C SER A 377 -28.91 11.67 -5.41
N THR A 378 -28.13 12.07 -6.42
CA THR A 378 -27.31 11.13 -7.20
C THR A 378 -26.32 10.36 -6.34
N GLU A 379 -26.27 9.04 -6.53
CA GLU A 379 -25.26 8.18 -5.91
C GLU A 379 -23.90 8.28 -6.62
N LEU A 380 -23.83 8.92 -7.80
CA LEU A 380 -22.59 9.11 -8.56
C LEU A 380 -21.57 10.00 -7.84
N LEU A 381 -21.97 10.79 -6.86
CA LEU A 381 -21.04 11.59 -6.06
C LEU A 381 -21.18 11.25 -4.58
N SER A 382 -20.47 10.21 -4.17
CA SER A 382 -20.41 9.76 -2.78
C SER A 382 -19.88 10.88 -1.84
N PRO A 383 -20.29 10.89 -0.56
CA PRO A 383 -19.78 11.85 0.43
C PRO A 383 -18.24 11.93 0.48
N ASP A 384 -17.56 10.79 0.38
CA ASP A 384 -16.09 10.71 0.45
C ASP A 384 -15.40 11.33 -0.77
N THR A 385 -16.04 11.31 -1.95
CA THR A 385 -15.46 11.81 -3.21
C THR A 385 -15.91 13.23 -3.58
N LYS A 386 -16.83 13.84 -2.81
CA LYS A 386 -17.29 15.23 -3.02
C LYS A 386 -16.14 16.22 -3.07
N ARG A 387 -15.17 16.12 -2.15
CA ARG A 387 -14.03 17.05 -2.09
C ARG A 387 -13.20 17.03 -3.37
N ALA A 388 -12.95 15.85 -3.94
CA ALA A 388 -12.24 15.72 -5.22
C ALA A 388 -12.99 16.41 -6.38
N ALA A 389 -14.32 16.32 -6.40
CA ALA A 389 -15.17 17.03 -7.34
C ALA A 389 -15.09 18.55 -7.16
N TYR A 390 -15.14 19.03 -5.92
CA TYR A 390 -15.08 20.47 -5.62
C TYR A 390 -13.72 21.06 -6.03
N ILE A 391 -12.61 20.38 -5.75
CA ILE A 391 -11.28 20.76 -6.25
C ILE A 391 -11.27 20.83 -7.78
N ALA A 392 -11.80 19.81 -8.45
CA ALA A 392 -11.81 19.77 -9.91
C ALA A 392 -12.57 20.95 -10.53
N VAL A 393 -13.69 21.34 -9.90
CA VAL A 393 -14.51 22.50 -10.29
C VAL A 393 -13.73 23.79 -10.08
N MET A 394 -13.18 24.02 -8.90
CA MET A 394 -12.46 25.28 -8.59
C MET A 394 -11.20 25.46 -9.44
N ARG A 395 -10.52 24.36 -9.79
CA ARG A 395 -9.37 24.41 -10.70
C ARG A 395 -9.72 24.66 -12.15
N ASN A 396 -10.95 24.38 -12.56
CA ASN A 396 -11.49 24.74 -13.86
C ASN A 396 -12.18 26.12 -13.86
N ALA A 397 -12.57 26.66 -12.71
CA ALA A 397 -13.27 27.94 -12.58
C ALA A 397 -12.46 29.16 -13.08
N ASN A 398 -11.15 29.03 -13.26
CA ASN A 398 -10.35 30.06 -13.94
C ASN A 398 -10.74 30.24 -15.42
N ALA A 399 -11.41 29.26 -16.05
CA ALA A 399 -11.94 29.38 -17.40
C ALA A 399 -13.34 30.02 -17.44
N SER A 400 -14.09 30.03 -16.32
CA SER A 400 -15.43 30.60 -16.18
C SER A 400 -15.84 30.73 -14.70
N ARG A 401 -16.38 31.90 -14.30
CA ARG A 401 -16.91 32.20 -12.94
C ARG A 401 -17.96 31.18 -12.46
N ASP A 402 -18.58 30.48 -13.39
CA ASP A 402 -19.62 29.45 -13.21
C ASP A 402 -19.27 28.40 -12.14
N GLY A 403 -18.00 27.97 -12.06
CA GLY A 403 -17.58 26.96 -11.07
C GLY A 403 -17.66 27.46 -9.63
N PHE A 404 -17.21 28.70 -9.40
CA PHE A 404 -17.31 29.37 -8.11
C PHE A 404 -18.77 29.60 -7.70
N GLU A 405 -19.59 30.12 -8.62
CA GLU A 405 -21.01 30.36 -8.37
C GLU A 405 -21.78 29.08 -8.09
N SER A 406 -21.46 27.99 -8.79
CA SER A 406 -22.06 26.68 -8.57
C SER A 406 -21.77 26.13 -7.17
N LEU A 407 -20.53 26.26 -6.68
CA LEU A 407 -20.19 25.83 -5.32
C LEU A 407 -20.78 26.73 -4.24
N LEU A 408 -20.82 28.05 -4.47
CA LEU A 408 -21.49 28.97 -3.54
C LEU A 408 -23.00 28.69 -3.46
N LYS A 409 -23.62 28.31 -4.58
CA LYS A 409 -25.00 27.84 -4.61
C LYS A 409 -25.17 26.56 -3.78
N VAL A 410 -24.27 25.57 -3.93
CA VAL A 410 -24.27 24.35 -3.10
C VAL A 410 -24.18 24.70 -1.61
N TYR A 411 -23.30 25.63 -1.21
CA TYR A 411 -23.18 26.07 0.19
C TYR A 411 -24.49 26.66 0.74
N ARG A 412 -25.12 27.56 -0.03
CA ARG A 412 -26.34 28.27 0.40
C ARG A 412 -27.56 27.36 0.45
N GLU A 413 -27.62 26.36 -0.42
CA GLU A 413 -28.71 25.36 -0.48
C GLU A 413 -28.51 24.21 0.51
N ALA A 414 -27.29 23.99 1.01
CA ALA A 414 -27.00 22.88 1.92
C ALA A 414 -27.70 23.06 3.28
N ASP A 415 -28.44 22.04 3.69
CA ASP A 415 -28.98 21.93 5.05
C ASP A 415 -27.96 21.31 6.03
N ALA A 416 -27.12 20.40 5.53
CA ALA A 416 -26.13 19.68 6.33
C ALA A 416 -24.89 20.54 6.60
N VAL A 417 -24.48 20.61 7.87
CA VAL A 417 -23.28 21.33 8.30
C VAL A 417 -22.02 20.76 7.62
N GLN A 418 -21.91 19.44 7.51
CA GLN A 418 -20.78 18.76 6.89
C GLN A 418 -20.59 19.16 5.42
N GLU A 419 -21.69 19.38 4.69
CA GLU A 419 -21.63 19.80 3.29
C GLU A 419 -21.14 21.25 3.17
N LYS A 420 -21.57 22.13 4.08
CA LYS A 420 -21.05 23.49 4.19
C LYS A 420 -19.55 23.50 4.48
N GLU A 421 -19.09 22.67 5.43
CA GLU A 421 -17.67 22.53 5.76
C GLU A 421 -16.84 22.07 4.56
N HIS A 422 -17.31 21.06 3.81
CA HIS A 422 -16.63 20.61 2.60
C HIS A 422 -16.53 21.72 1.55
N VAL A 423 -17.60 22.50 1.32
CA VAL A 423 -17.51 23.62 0.38
C VAL A 423 -16.51 24.68 0.87
N LEU A 424 -16.56 25.06 2.15
CA LEU A 424 -15.64 26.07 2.71
C LEU A 424 -14.17 25.66 2.60
N ARG A 425 -13.85 24.38 2.80
CA ARG A 425 -12.47 23.86 2.67
C ARG A 425 -11.95 23.95 1.23
N GLU A 426 -12.77 23.62 0.25
CA GLU A 426 -12.31 23.46 -1.13
C GLU A 426 -12.49 24.74 -1.98
N ILE A 427 -13.33 25.68 -1.55
CA ILE A 427 -13.64 26.90 -2.32
C ILE A 427 -12.44 27.85 -2.46
N LEU A 428 -11.44 27.77 -1.58
CA LEU A 428 -10.20 28.55 -1.69
C LEU A 428 -9.06 27.84 -2.44
N ILE A 429 -9.27 26.60 -2.92
CA ILE A 429 -8.34 25.88 -3.82
C ILE A 429 -8.51 26.40 -5.26
N ILE A 430 -8.51 27.71 -5.37
CA ILE A 430 -8.55 28.43 -6.65
C ILE A 430 -7.11 28.56 -7.11
N LEU A 431 -6.89 28.59 -8.43
CA LEU A 431 -5.64 28.91 -9.12
C LEU A 431 -4.91 27.72 -9.75
N LYS A 432 -5.26 27.51 -11.02
CA LYS A 432 -4.38 26.89 -12.00
C LYS A 432 -3.44 27.97 -12.55
N SER A 433 -2.15 27.87 -12.27
CA SER A 433 -1.11 28.67 -12.92
C SER A 433 -0.90 28.19 -14.37
N THR A 434 -1.80 28.52 -15.28
CA THR A 434 -1.38 28.64 -16.68
C THR A 434 -0.56 29.93 -16.77
N MET A 435 0.68 29.82 -17.24
CA MET A 435 1.69 30.88 -17.41
C MET A 435 1.27 32.06 -18.33
N ALA A 436 -0.02 32.35 -18.47
CA ALA A 436 -0.57 33.43 -19.27
C ALA A 436 -1.80 34.12 -18.63
N SER A 437 -2.23 33.73 -17.42
CA SER A 437 -3.37 34.38 -16.78
C SER A 437 -3.17 34.42 -15.28
N THR A 438 -2.88 35.61 -14.77
CA THR A 438 -2.98 35.95 -13.36
C THR A 438 -4.32 35.41 -12.83
N PRO A 439 -4.39 34.88 -11.59
CA PRO A 439 -5.63 34.81 -10.82
C PRO A 439 -6.52 36.01 -11.13
N SER A 440 -7.85 35.89 -11.26
CA SER A 440 -8.68 37.07 -11.03
C SER A 440 -8.59 37.34 -9.52
N PRO A 441 -7.79 38.31 -9.04
CA PRO A 441 -7.59 38.51 -7.60
C PRO A 441 -8.93 38.76 -6.90
N ASP A 442 -9.91 39.26 -7.66
CA ASP A 442 -11.28 39.52 -7.30
C ASP A 442 -12.01 38.32 -6.68
N ILE A 443 -11.88 37.10 -7.22
CA ILE A 443 -12.61 35.93 -6.68
C ILE A 443 -12.04 35.52 -5.31
N LEU A 444 -10.72 35.52 -5.14
CA LEU A 444 -10.11 35.15 -3.86
C LEU A 444 -10.51 36.15 -2.76
N VAL A 445 -10.47 37.45 -3.07
CA VAL A 445 -10.92 38.50 -2.15
C VAL A 445 -12.42 38.38 -1.86
N GLU A 446 -13.24 38.05 -2.86
CA GLU A 446 -14.68 37.80 -2.70
C GLU A 446 -14.94 36.64 -1.73
N VAL A 447 -14.18 35.53 -1.85
CA VAL A 447 -14.30 34.37 -0.95
C VAL A 447 -13.82 34.71 0.47
N LEU A 448 -12.70 35.41 0.62
CA LEU A 448 -12.20 35.83 1.93
C LEU A 448 -13.20 36.77 2.64
N ASN A 449 -13.82 37.69 1.89
CA ASN A 449 -14.91 38.54 2.40
C ASN A 449 -16.16 37.72 2.76
N PHE A 450 -16.49 36.71 1.97
CA PHE A 450 -17.58 35.78 2.26
C PHE A 450 -17.37 35.04 3.59
N PHE A 451 -16.15 34.56 3.87
CA PHE A 451 -15.83 33.87 5.13
C PHE A 451 -16.04 34.71 6.38
N ILE A 452 -15.82 36.01 6.31
CA ILE A 452 -16.03 36.92 7.45
C ILE A 452 -17.42 37.57 7.47
N SER A 453 -18.25 37.27 6.46
CA SER A 453 -19.61 37.78 6.34
C SER A 453 -20.55 37.17 7.38
N LYS A 454 -21.83 37.57 7.37
CA LYS A 454 -22.87 36.98 8.22
C LYS A 454 -23.40 35.65 7.68
N GLU A 455 -23.06 35.27 6.44
CA GLU A 455 -23.49 34.01 5.84
C GLU A 455 -22.73 32.80 6.41
N VAL A 456 -21.48 33.02 6.83
CA VAL A 456 -20.60 31.99 7.42
C VAL A 456 -20.54 32.18 8.92
N ARG A 457 -20.68 31.09 9.69
CA ARG A 457 -20.56 31.16 11.15
C ARG A 457 -19.10 31.43 11.51
N ASP A 458 -18.86 32.28 12.50
CA ASP A 458 -17.50 32.69 12.88
C ASP A 458 -16.57 31.52 13.21
N GLN A 459 -17.09 30.46 13.81
CA GLN A 459 -16.33 29.23 14.12
C GLN A 459 -15.92 28.44 12.87
N ASP A 460 -16.61 28.59 11.74
CA ASP A 460 -16.34 27.81 10.52
C ASP A 460 -15.11 28.36 9.74
N ILE A 461 -14.55 29.49 10.19
CA ILE A 461 -13.31 30.07 9.62
C ILE A 461 -12.14 29.09 9.66
N VAL A 462 -12.12 28.20 10.65
CA VAL A 462 -11.10 27.15 10.85
C VAL A 462 -11.08 26.12 9.71
N TYR A 463 -12.15 26.03 8.93
CA TYR A 463 -12.27 25.16 7.78
C TYR A 463 -11.84 25.85 6.49
N GLY A 464 -12.14 27.15 6.37
CA GLY A 464 -11.89 27.92 5.16
C GLY A 464 -10.42 28.31 4.98
N LEU A 465 -9.79 28.89 6.02
CA LEU A 465 -8.44 29.45 5.90
C LEU A 465 -7.37 28.41 5.50
N PRO A 466 -7.37 27.16 6.02
CA PRO A 466 -6.41 26.15 5.55
C PRO A 466 -6.54 25.79 4.07
N GLY A 467 -7.65 26.13 3.43
CA GLY A 467 -7.91 25.87 2.02
C GLY A 467 -7.31 26.92 1.07
N ILE A 468 -6.65 27.97 1.57
CA ILE A 468 -5.99 28.98 0.74
C ILE A 468 -4.97 28.28 -0.18
N SER A 469 -5.13 28.46 -1.48
CA SER A 469 -4.17 27.94 -2.43
C SER A 469 -2.81 28.61 -2.28
N LEU A 470 -1.79 27.88 -2.70
CA LEU A 470 -0.42 28.32 -2.54
C LEU A 470 -0.11 29.60 -3.36
N GLU A 471 -0.83 29.84 -4.45
CA GLU A 471 -0.79 31.07 -5.26
C GLU A 471 -1.62 32.22 -4.65
N GLY A 472 -2.55 31.90 -3.75
CA GLY A 472 -3.44 32.85 -3.08
C GLY A 472 -2.86 33.49 -1.82
N HIS A 473 -1.77 32.96 -1.25
CA HIS A 473 -1.22 33.42 0.04
C HIS A 473 -0.83 34.90 0.05
N GLU A 474 -0.23 35.43 -1.02
CA GLU A 474 0.11 36.86 -1.09
C GLU A 474 -1.14 37.76 -1.06
N ILE A 475 -2.21 37.34 -1.75
CA ILE A 475 -3.49 38.07 -1.77
C ILE A 475 -4.17 37.95 -0.41
N ALA A 476 -4.16 36.77 0.21
CA ALA A 476 -4.73 36.54 1.53
C ALA A 476 -4.00 37.35 2.62
N TRP A 477 -2.68 37.47 2.52
CA TRP A 477 -1.88 38.30 3.40
C TRP A 477 -2.17 39.79 3.22
N TRP A 478 -2.21 40.27 1.99
CA TRP A 478 -2.64 41.65 1.71
C TRP A 478 -4.04 41.93 2.28
N TRP A 479 -5.01 41.05 2.00
CA TRP A 479 -6.36 41.15 2.51
C TRP A 479 -6.42 41.17 4.05
N MET A 480 -5.62 40.31 4.71
CA MET A 480 -5.52 40.26 6.16
C MET A 480 -5.00 41.59 6.73
N LYS A 481 -3.98 42.21 6.11
CA LYS A 481 -3.46 43.51 6.53
C LYS A 481 -4.53 44.60 6.44
N GLU A 482 -5.25 44.67 5.33
CA GLU A 482 -6.32 45.66 5.11
C GLU A 482 -7.49 45.47 6.08
N ASN A 483 -7.79 44.22 6.46
CA ASN A 483 -8.93 43.89 7.33
C ASN A 483 -8.53 43.63 8.80
N TRP A 484 -7.28 43.87 9.18
CA TRP A 484 -6.74 43.46 10.49
C TRP A 484 -7.57 43.98 11.66
N ASN A 485 -7.94 45.27 11.63
CA ASN A 485 -8.74 45.89 12.68
C ASN A 485 -10.12 45.24 12.82
N PHE A 486 -10.73 44.78 11.72
CA PHE A 486 -11.99 44.05 11.79
C PHE A 486 -11.77 42.65 12.38
N ILE A 487 -10.74 41.95 11.91
CA ILE A 487 -10.41 40.58 12.33
C ILE A 487 -10.16 40.53 13.84
N VAL A 488 -9.27 41.38 14.37
CA VAL A 488 -8.89 41.38 15.79
C VAL A 488 -10.03 41.81 16.73
N ASN A 489 -10.98 42.61 16.24
CA ASN A 489 -12.14 43.01 17.03
C ASN A 489 -13.26 41.98 17.01
N LYS A 490 -13.38 41.20 15.92
CA LYS A 490 -14.43 40.18 15.76
C LYS A 490 -14.01 38.83 16.35
N TYR A 491 -12.78 38.39 16.09
CA TYR A 491 -12.27 37.09 16.47
C TYR A 491 -11.31 37.20 17.66
N ASN A 492 -11.39 36.25 18.59
CA ASN A 492 -10.55 36.18 19.77
C ASN A 492 -10.09 34.73 20.05
N GLY A 493 -9.13 34.59 20.96
CA GLY A 493 -8.59 33.30 21.39
C GLY A 493 -8.15 32.42 20.21
N GLY A 494 -8.52 31.15 20.26
CA GLY A 494 -8.15 30.17 19.24
C GLY A 494 -8.60 30.51 17.81
N LEU A 495 -9.68 31.25 17.60
CA LEU A 495 -10.12 31.60 16.24
C LEU A 495 -9.20 32.64 15.58
N LEU A 496 -8.63 33.56 16.36
CA LEU A 496 -7.70 34.56 15.84
C LEU A 496 -6.37 33.93 15.43
N THR A 497 -5.90 32.90 16.14
CA THR A 497 -4.63 32.22 15.83
C THR A 497 -4.67 31.48 14.50
N HIS A 498 -5.86 31.08 14.01
CA HIS A 498 -6.03 30.51 12.68
C HIS A 498 -5.67 31.49 11.55
N PHE A 499 -6.01 32.78 11.68
CA PHE A 499 -5.61 33.79 10.68
C PHE A 499 -4.10 33.92 10.60
N ILE A 500 -3.42 33.88 11.76
CA ILE A 500 -1.97 34.00 11.83
C ILE A 500 -1.33 32.74 11.23
N ARG A 501 -1.67 31.57 11.77
CA ARG A 501 -1.09 30.28 11.33
C ARG A 501 -1.35 30.00 9.86
N ASP A 502 -2.60 30.08 9.42
CA ASP A 502 -3.01 29.57 8.10
C ASP A 502 -2.66 30.55 6.96
N ILE A 503 -2.47 31.86 7.24
CA ILE A 503 -2.05 32.86 6.23
C ILE A 503 -0.53 33.06 6.22
N ILE A 504 0.16 32.95 7.35
CA ILE A 504 1.61 33.27 7.47
C ILE A 504 2.49 32.05 7.25
N SER A 505 2.22 30.93 7.92
CA SER A 505 3.06 29.72 7.85
C SER A 505 3.30 29.13 6.45
N PRO A 506 2.45 29.37 5.44
CA PRO A 506 2.73 28.92 4.08
C PRO A 506 3.85 29.67 3.36
N PHE A 507 4.28 30.84 3.84
CA PHE A 507 5.36 31.57 3.18
C PHE A 507 6.72 30.84 3.30
N CYS A 508 7.58 31.05 2.31
CA CYS A 508 8.87 30.37 2.18
C CYS A 508 10.07 31.32 1.97
N SER A 509 10.00 32.58 2.43
CA SER A 509 11.12 33.53 2.26
C SER A 509 11.43 34.33 3.53
N ASN A 510 12.71 34.65 3.73
CA ASN A 510 13.14 35.45 4.88
C ASN A 510 12.60 36.88 4.79
N GLU A 511 12.51 37.44 3.59
CA GLU A 511 11.95 38.78 3.35
C GLU A 511 10.50 38.86 3.80
N LYS A 512 9.72 37.78 3.60
CA LYS A 512 8.33 37.71 4.05
C LYS A 512 8.24 37.54 5.56
N ALA A 513 9.15 36.78 6.17
CA ALA A 513 9.24 36.70 7.63
C ALA A 513 9.51 38.08 8.25
N ASP A 514 10.44 38.84 7.66
CA ASP A 514 10.77 40.19 8.10
C ASP A 514 9.59 41.17 7.89
N GLU A 515 8.86 41.08 6.76
CA GLU A 515 7.64 41.87 6.51
C GLU A 515 6.54 41.58 7.55
N VAL A 516 6.37 40.31 7.92
CA VAL A 516 5.41 39.89 8.95
C VAL A 516 5.82 40.42 10.32
N GLU A 517 7.10 40.33 10.68
CA GLU A 517 7.63 40.90 11.92
C GLU A 517 7.33 42.40 12.00
N GLU A 518 7.65 43.16 10.94
CA GLU A 518 7.38 44.60 10.85
C GLU A 518 5.89 44.92 11.01
N PHE A 519 5.01 44.16 10.35
CA PHE A 519 3.56 44.37 10.47
C PHE A 519 3.08 44.18 11.92
N PHE A 520 3.64 43.23 12.66
CA PHE A 520 3.18 42.89 14.01
C PHE A 520 3.91 43.59 15.16
N GLU A 521 4.97 44.37 14.92
CA GLU A 521 5.75 45.06 15.97
C GLU A 521 4.88 45.80 17.00
N SER A 522 3.84 46.50 16.53
CA SER A 522 2.92 47.28 17.38
C SER A 522 1.53 46.64 17.56
N ARG A 523 1.32 45.44 17.01
CA ARG A 523 0.01 44.76 16.95
C ARG A 523 -0.03 43.46 17.74
N VAL A 524 1.11 42.95 18.21
CA VAL A 524 1.17 41.71 18.99
C VAL A 524 0.48 41.86 20.33
N THR A 525 -0.27 40.82 20.73
CA THR A 525 -0.88 40.72 22.07
C THR A 525 -0.53 39.37 22.68
N SER A 526 -0.65 39.24 24.01
CA SER A 526 -0.38 37.97 24.71
C SER A 526 -1.29 36.82 24.28
N SER A 527 -2.40 37.09 23.60
CA SER A 527 -3.33 36.04 23.13
C SER A 527 -2.84 35.23 21.94
N PHE A 528 -1.83 35.72 21.20
CA PHE A 528 -1.31 35.04 20.02
C PHE A 528 0.21 35.19 19.84
N ALA A 529 0.90 35.77 20.82
CA ALA A 529 2.33 36.10 20.70
C ALA A 529 3.18 34.86 20.44
N MET A 530 2.87 33.73 21.10
CA MET A 530 3.57 32.47 20.85
C MET A 530 3.29 31.93 19.45
N ASN A 531 2.02 31.91 19.04
CA ASN A 531 1.60 31.42 17.73
C ASN A 531 2.23 32.21 16.57
N LEU A 532 2.31 33.54 16.70
CA LEU A 532 2.98 34.40 15.72
C LEU A 532 4.48 34.06 15.60
N LYS A 533 5.18 33.92 16.73
CA LYS A 533 6.61 33.55 16.74
C LYS A 533 6.84 32.19 16.07
N GLN A 534 5.99 31.21 16.38
CA GLN A 534 6.03 29.87 15.78
C GLN A 534 5.75 29.91 14.27
N SER A 535 4.81 30.74 13.82
CA SER A 535 4.47 30.91 12.40
C SER A 535 5.62 31.54 11.63
N ILE A 536 6.24 32.60 12.17
CA ILE A 536 7.42 33.25 11.59
C ILE A 536 8.60 32.28 11.53
N GLU A 537 8.82 31.47 12.57
CA GLU A 537 9.87 30.44 12.56
C GLU A 537 9.66 29.42 11.44
N GLN A 538 8.41 28.98 11.19
CA GLN A 538 8.10 28.08 10.08
C GLN A 538 8.45 28.69 8.72
N VAL A 539 8.17 29.98 8.52
CA VAL A 539 8.54 30.69 7.29
C VAL A 539 10.05 30.68 7.08
N ARG A 540 10.83 30.97 8.14
CA ARG A 540 12.30 30.95 8.08
C ARG A 540 12.86 29.54 7.83
N ILE A 541 12.25 28.50 8.43
CA ILE A 541 12.60 27.09 8.18
C ILE A 541 12.37 26.73 6.71
N LYS A 542 11.19 27.07 6.16
CA LYS A 542 10.87 26.84 4.75
C LYS A 542 11.82 27.60 3.82
N ALA A 543 12.15 28.85 4.15
CA ALA A 543 13.11 29.65 3.39
C ALA A 543 14.49 28.99 3.29
N ARG A 544 15.00 28.43 4.40
CA ARG A 544 16.26 27.67 4.36
C ARG A 544 16.15 26.44 3.47
N LEU A 545 15.06 25.68 3.59
CA LEU A 545 14.83 24.49 2.76
C LEU A 545 14.78 24.83 1.26
N VAL A 546 14.12 25.95 0.89
CA VAL A 546 14.12 26.48 -0.47
C VAL A 546 15.55 26.69 -0.98
N GLU A 547 16.41 27.34 -0.20
CA GLU A 547 17.80 27.59 -0.57
C GLU A 547 18.62 26.30 -0.69
N THR A 548 18.42 25.32 0.20
CA THR A 548 19.05 24.00 0.07
C THR A 548 18.61 23.28 -1.21
N ILE A 549 17.32 23.27 -1.52
CA ILE A 549 16.80 22.62 -2.74
C ILE A 549 17.34 23.30 -4.01
N LYS A 550 17.47 24.63 -4.02
CA LYS A 550 18.11 25.37 -5.13
C LYS A 550 19.54 24.89 -5.40
N GLN A 551 20.30 24.58 -4.34
CA GLN A 551 21.67 24.05 -4.45
C GLN A 551 21.69 22.62 -5.00
N GLU A 552 20.64 21.82 -4.76
CA GLU A 552 20.49 20.45 -5.26
C GLU A 552 19.87 20.35 -6.66
N ARG A 553 19.73 21.47 -7.40
CA ARG A 553 18.98 21.53 -8.68
C ARG A 553 19.36 20.44 -9.68
N GLN A 554 20.65 20.26 -9.94
CA GLN A 554 21.12 19.32 -10.95
C GLN A 554 20.92 17.85 -10.53
N PRO A 555 21.38 17.40 -9.33
CA PRO A 555 21.06 16.06 -8.83
C PRO A 555 19.57 15.74 -8.83
N LEU A 556 18.75 16.70 -8.39
CA LEU A 556 17.30 16.55 -8.36
C LEU A 556 16.74 16.37 -9.77
N GLN A 557 17.12 17.23 -10.72
CA GLN A 557 16.67 17.12 -12.10
C GLN A 557 17.03 15.76 -12.73
N ASP A 558 18.23 15.25 -12.44
CA ASP A 558 18.68 13.95 -12.96
C ASP A 558 17.92 12.79 -12.31
N LEU A 559 17.67 12.85 -11.00
CA LEU A 559 16.84 11.87 -10.30
C LEU A 559 15.40 11.85 -10.86
N LEU A 560 14.76 13.01 -11.03
CA LEU A 560 13.39 13.09 -11.56
C LEU A 560 13.32 12.48 -12.98
N LYS A 561 14.32 12.74 -13.83
CA LYS A 561 14.44 12.11 -15.15
C LYS A 561 14.59 10.58 -15.05
N GLN A 562 15.38 10.09 -14.08
CA GLN A 562 15.56 8.65 -13.87
C GLN A 562 14.27 7.97 -13.42
N LEU A 563 13.54 8.53 -12.46
CA LEU A 563 12.25 8.02 -11.97
C LEU A 563 11.20 7.95 -13.09
N ILE A 564 11.22 8.91 -14.03
CA ILE A 564 10.36 8.88 -15.21
C ILE A 564 10.83 7.86 -16.25
N LYS A 565 12.15 7.75 -16.50
CA LYS A 565 12.73 6.83 -17.49
C LYS A 565 12.60 5.36 -17.09
N SER A 566 12.95 5.00 -15.85
CA SER A 566 12.82 3.63 -15.33
C SER A 566 11.40 3.10 -15.54
N ARG A 567 10.41 4.01 -15.41
CA ARG A 567 9.00 3.74 -15.65
C ARG A 567 8.64 3.62 -17.13
N ASN A 568 9.17 4.45 -18.02
CA ASN A 568 8.94 4.28 -19.47
C ASN A 568 9.54 2.96 -19.96
N ALA A 569 10.70 2.57 -19.42
CA ALA A 569 11.28 1.25 -19.63
C ALA A 569 10.40 0.13 -19.08
N TRP A 570 9.84 0.26 -17.85
CA TRP A 570 8.91 -0.72 -17.29
C TRP A 570 7.57 -0.81 -18.05
N LYS A 571 7.03 0.31 -18.56
CA LYS A 571 5.86 0.31 -19.45
C LYS A 571 6.18 -0.35 -20.78
N ALA A 572 7.37 -0.11 -21.35
CA ALA A 572 7.83 -0.75 -22.58
C ALA A 572 8.11 -2.26 -22.39
N LEU A 573 8.68 -2.65 -21.25
CA LEU A 573 8.92 -4.03 -20.85
C LEU A 573 7.62 -4.75 -20.49
N SER A 574 6.65 -4.09 -19.82
CA SER A 574 5.33 -4.69 -19.56
C SER A 574 4.56 -4.90 -20.86
N LYS A 575 4.70 -3.99 -21.84
CA LYS A 575 4.17 -4.18 -23.20
C LYS A 575 4.86 -5.34 -23.92
N LYS A 576 6.17 -5.51 -23.75
CA LYS A 576 6.93 -6.68 -24.26
C LYS A 576 6.62 -7.98 -23.49
N ASN A 577 6.30 -7.94 -22.20
CA ASN A 577 5.88 -9.10 -21.41
C ASN A 577 4.44 -9.51 -21.70
N THR A 578 3.56 -8.60 -22.14
CA THR A 578 2.32 -8.99 -22.82
C THR A 578 2.59 -9.70 -24.15
N PHE A 579 3.68 -9.36 -24.84
CA PHE A 579 4.13 -10.08 -26.03
C PHE A 579 4.62 -11.49 -25.66
N VAL A 580 5.33 -11.67 -24.54
CA VAL A 580 5.77 -12.99 -24.00
C VAL A 580 4.59 -13.81 -23.46
N SER A 581 3.57 -13.19 -22.86
CA SER A 581 2.35 -13.90 -22.46
C SER A 581 1.48 -14.32 -23.64
N SER A 582 1.55 -13.58 -24.76
CA SER A 582 0.95 -13.97 -26.03
C SER A 582 1.78 -15.03 -26.78
N PHE A 583 3.11 -15.04 -26.61
CA PHE A 583 4.03 -16.02 -27.20
C PHE A 583 4.00 -17.39 -26.51
N LEU A 584 3.52 -17.48 -25.26
CA LEU A 584 3.38 -18.73 -24.51
C LEU A 584 2.10 -19.54 -24.85
N ILE A 585 1.25 -19.04 -25.74
CA ILE A 585 0.00 -19.70 -26.15
C ILE A 585 0.14 -20.36 -27.54
N ILE A 586 1.16 -20.01 -28.33
CA ILE A 586 1.35 -20.47 -29.71
C ILE A 586 2.51 -21.47 -29.76
N CYS A 587 2.38 -22.65 -29.16
CA CYS A 587 3.41 -23.70 -29.19
C CYS A 587 2.82 -25.12 -29.17
N CYS A 588 1.86 -25.45 -30.04
CA CYS A 588 1.48 -26.84 -30.36
C CYS A 588 0.72 -26.90 -31.72
N GLY A 589 1.43 -26.86 -32.88
CA GLY A 589 0.95 -27.61 -34.06
C GLY A 589 0.96 -27.19 -35.59
N ALA A 590 1.99 -27.56 -36.43
CA ALA A 590 2.29 -27.94 -37.90
C ALA A 590 2.53 -29.48 -38.48
N GLN A 591 1.59 -30.37 -38.93
CA GLN A 591 1.51 -31.68 -39.72
C GLN A 591 0.28 -32.64 -39.42
N GLY A 592 -0.56 -33.19 -40.33
CA GLY A 592 -0.82 -32.96 -41.77
C GLY A 592 -1.56 -34.11 -42.56
N LYS A 593 -1.99 -33.77 -43.80
CA LYS A 593 -2.13 -34.59 -45.06
C LYS A 593 -3.35 -35.55 -45.17
N THR A 594 -4.12 -35.72 -46.27
CA THR A 594 -3.99 -35.42 -47.72
C THR A 594 -5.30 -35.78 -48.50
N ILE A 595 -5.59 -35.03 -49.58
CA ILE A 595 -6.02 -35.47 -50.94
C ILE A 595 -7.35 -36.26 -51.12
N SER A 596 -8.38 -35.68 -51.77
CA SER A 596 -8.70 -35.85 -53.22
C SER A 596 -10.18 -35.63 -53.63
N ASN A 597 -10.32 -34.93 -54.75
CA ASN A 597 -11.18 -35.22 -55.92
C ASN A 597 -12.54 -34.54 -56.19
N TRP A 598 -12.45 -33.46 -56.98
CA TRP A 598 -12.94 -33.27 -58.37
C TRP A 598 -14.45 -33.32 -58.68
N GLY A 599 -14.97 -32.23 -59.29
CA GLY A 599 -16.14 -32.27 -60.17
C GLY A 599 -16.87 -30.93 -60.42
N ILE A 600 -16.38 -30.13 -61.38
CA ILE A 600 -17.03 -28.92 -61.95
C ILE A 600 -17.93 -29.38 -63.14
N PRO A 601 -19.15 -28.82 -63.40
CA PRO A 601 -19.30 -27.70 -64.37
C PRO A 601 -20.52 -26.74 -64.26
N HIS A 602 -20.24 -25.45 -64.57
CA HIS A 602 -20.99 -24.45 -65.38
C HIS A 602 -22.47 -24.15 -65.07
N SER A 603 -23.02 -22.93 -65.15
CA SER A 603 -22.59 -21.58 -65.58
C SER A 603 -23.77 -20.61 -65.34
N SER A 604 -23.53 -19.35 -64.95
CA SER A 604 -23.98 -18.14 -65.69
C SER A 604 -24.02 -16.85 -64.85
N LYS A 605 -23.28 -15.84 -65.33
CA LYS A 605 -23.57 -14.40 -65.25
C LYS A 605 -23.81 -13.76 -63.87
N GLU A 606 -22.77 -13.77 -63.04
CA GLU A 606 -22.43 -12.72 -62.07
C GLU A 606 -20.90 -12.66 -62.00
N SER A 607 -20.21 -11.92 -62.88
CA SER A 607 -18.73 -11.98 -62.90
C SER A 607 -18.00 -10.69 -63.27
N TRP A 608 -18.59 -9.52 -63.07
CA TRP A 608 -17.84 -8.27 -63.22
C TRP A 608 -17.91 -7.31 -62.02
N ASP A 609 -18.86 -7.49 -61.09
CA ASP A 609 -18.96 -6.64 -59.88
C ASP A 609 -18.50 -7.33 -58.58
N LEU A 610 -18.28 -8.65 -58.56
CA LEU A 610 -17.82 -9.37 -57.35
C LEU A 610 -16.29 -9.56 -57.29
N GLU A 611 -15.60 -9.62 -58.44
CA GLU A 611 -14.13 -9.80 -58.44
C GLU A 611 -13.36 -8.51 -58.07
N MET A 612 -13.94 -7.32 -58.26
CA MET A 612 -13.32 -6.05 -57.82
C MET A 612 -13.50 -5.78 -56.32
N ASP A 613 -14.61 -6.22 -55.71
CA ASP A 613 -14.86 -6.05 -54.27
C ASP A 613 -14.06 -7.04 -53.41
N GLN A 614 -13.81 -8.26 -53.90
CA GLN A 614 -13.05 -9.26 -53.12
C GLN A 614 -11.58 -8.87 -52.87
N LYS A 615 -10.91 -8.25 -53.85
CA LYS A 615 -9.51 -7.81 -53.69
C LYS A 615 -9.35 -6.49 -52.95
N GLN A 616 -10.39 -5.67 -52.81
CA GLN A 616 -10.35 -4.44 -52.00
C GLN A 616 -10.74 -4.65 -50.52
N ASN A 617 -11.34 -5.79 -50.17
CA ASN A 617 -11.95 -5.99 -48.85
C ASN A 617 -10.96 -6.06 -47.68
N ILE A 618 -9.83 -6.76 -47.82
CA ILE A 618 -8.87 -6.94 -46.72
C ILE A 618 -7.73 -5.92 -46.75
N GLU A 619 -7.31 -5.51 -47.95
CA GLU A 619 -6.21 -4.55 -48.17
C GLU A 619 -6.45 -3.20 -47.45
N GLN A 620 -7.70 -2.74 -47.36
CA GLN A 620 -8.05 -1.51 -46.63
C GLN A 620 -7.86 -1.60 -45.10
N PHE A 621 -7.63 -2.81 -44.57
CA PHE A 621 -7.45 -3.10 -43.16
C PHE A 621 -6.03 -3.60 -42.82
N LYS A 622 -5.19 -3.91 -43.80
CA LYS A 622 -3.79 -4.30 -43.62
C LYS A 622 -2.92 -3.19 -43.01
N ASP A 623 -1.85 -3.58 -42.30
CA ASP A 623 -0.86 -2.69 -41.66
C ASP A 623 -1.43 -1.67 -40.64
N GLN A 624 -2.67 -1.85 -40.17
CA GLN A 624 -3.30 -0.92 -39.22
C GLN A 624 -3.12 -1.36 -37.76
N PRO A 625 -2.58 -0.50 -36.87
CA PRO A 625 -2.18 -0.91 -35.52
C PRO A 625 -3.35 -1.13 -34.54
N ARG A 626 -4.61 -0.94 -34.95
CA ARG A 626 -5.82 -1.10 -34.11
C ARG A 626 -7.07 -1.45 -34.94
N LEU A 627 -7.92 -2.34 -34.41
CA LEU A 627 -9.28 -2.59 -34.93
C LEU A 627 -10.11 -1.30 -34.99
N ARG A 628 -10.92 -1.14 -36.04
CA ARG A 628 -11.69 0.09 -36.32
C ARG A 628 -12.82 0.31 -35.31
N LYS A 629 -13.12 1.58 -35.05
CA LYS A 629 -14.07 2.01 -34.00
C LYS A 629 -15.55 1.78 -34.33
N PHE A 630 -15.92 1.38 -35.54
CA PHE A 630 -17.33 1.23 -35.95
C PHE A 630 -18.02 -0.01 -35.32
N SER A 631 -17.26 -0.96 -34.79
CA SER A 631 -17.77 -2.11 -34.03
C SER A 631 -17.05 -2.21 -32.68
N VAL A 632 -17.79 -2.11 -31.58
CA VAL A 632 -17.27 -2.24 -30.22
C VAL A 632 -17.59 -3.63 -29.68
N LEU A 633 -16.56 -4.42 -29.44
CA LEU A 633 -16.66 -5.75 -28.87
C LEU A 633 -16.96 -5.63 -27.36
N LYS A 634 -18.03 -6.28 -26.90
CA LYS A 634 -18.49 -6.21 -25.51
C LYS A 634 -18.11 -7.45 -24.70
N ARG A 635 -18.20 -8.64 -25.30
CA ARG A 635 -17.97 -9.91 -24.59
C ARG A 635 -17.63 -11.05 -25.55
N TYR A 636 -16.74 -11.93 -25.12
CA TYR A 636 -16.42 -13.20 -25.79
C TYR A 636 -16.76 -14.35 -24.86
N ASP A 637 -17.56 -15.31 -25.32
CA ASP A 637 -17.79 -16.57 -24.62
C ASP A 637 -17.26 -17.72 -25.49
N LEU A 638 -16.22 -18.43 -25.03
CA LEU A 638 -15.57 -19.52 -25.75
C LEU A 638 -15.96 -20.88 -25.17
N TYR A 639 -16.33 -21.80 -26.05
CA TYR A 639 -16.70 -23.17 -25.73
C TYR A 639 -15.82 -24.12 -26.53
N LEU A 640 -14.67 -24.50 -25.95
CA LEU A 640 -13.67 -25.32 -26.61
C LEU A 640 -13.74 -26.78 -26.16
N LYS A 641 -13.54 -27.69 -27.12
CA LYS A 641 -13.32 -29.11 -26.95
C LYS A 641 -11.90 -29.43 -27.40
N LEU A 642 -11.07 -29.83 -26.45
CA LEU A 642 -9.67 -30.17 -26.67
C LEU A 642 -9.55 -31.61 -27.18
N ASP A 643 -8.73 -31.83 -28.20
CA ASP A 643 -8.25 -33.15 -28.58
C ASP A 643 -6.75 -33.22 -28.30
N LEU A 644 -6.42 -33.81 -27.15
CA LEU A 644 -5.04 -33.90 -26.65
C LEU A 644 -4.20 -34.91 -27.43
N SER A 645 -4.83 -35.76 -28.24
CA SER A 645 -4.18 -36.79 -29.06
C SER A 645 -3.52 -36.15 -30.28
N ASP A 646 -4.21 -35.19 -30.89
CA ASP A 646 -3.78 -34.47 -32.10
C ASP A 646 -3.23 -33.07 -31.79
N CYS A 647 -3.22 -32.67 -30.51
CA CYS A 647 -2.87 -31.32 -30.04
C CYS A 647 -3.70 -30.21 -30.70
N THR A 648 -4.99 -30.46 -30.94
CA THR A 648 -5.91 -29.49 -31.57
C THR A 648 -7.05 -29.11 -30.64
N PHE A 649 -7.77 -28.02 -30.96
CA PHE A 649 -9.01 -27.67 -30.30
C PHE A 649 -10.08 -27.32 -31.34
N SER A 650 -11.32 -27.69 -31.05
CA SER A 650 -12.51 -27.31 -31.83
C SER A 650 -13.53 -26.72 -30.89
N GLY A 651 -14.27 -25.69 -31.29
CA GLY A 651 -15.20 -25.09 -30.36
C GLY A 651 -15.78 -23.79 -30.83
N LEU A 652 -16.87 -23.38 -30.18
CA LEU A 652 -17.69 -22.22 -30.53
C LEU A 652 -17.20 -20.97 -29.82
N VAL A 653 -17.14 -19.86 -30.53
CA VAL A 653 -16.81 -18.54 -29.96
C VAL A 653 -17.97 -17.61 -30.20
N HIS A 654 -18.70 -17.24 -29.15
CA HIS A 654 -19.77 -16.25 -29.21
C HIS A 654 -19.19 -14.85 -28.93
N ILE A 655 -19.55 -13.83 -29.72
CA ILE A 655 -18.95 -12.49 -29.61
C ILE A 655 -20.03 -11.43 -29.64
N ASN A 656 -20.37 -10.89 -28.47
CA ASN A 656 -21.35 -9.81 -28.40
C ASN A 656 -20.65 -8.51 -28.78
N LEU A 657 -21.19 -7.78 -29.76
CA LEU A 657 -20.61 -6.55 -30.26
C LEU A 657 -21.66 -5.44 -30.39
N SER A 658 -21.24 -4.23 -30.73
CA SER A 658 -22.16 -3.12 -30.97
C SER A 658 -21.67 -2.31 -32.14
N ILE A 659 -22.50 -2.20 -33.16
CA ILE A 659 -22.20 -1.41 -34.34
C ILE A 659 -22.58 0.03 -34.04
N VAL A 660 -21.57 0.86 -33.80
CA VAL A 660 -21.74 2.26 -33.42
C VAL A 660 -21.88 3.18 -34.64
N ASP A 661 -21.39 2.74 -35.81
CA ASP A 661 -21.53 3.43 -37.09
C ASP A 661 -21.99 2.47 -38.20
N PRO A 662 -22.85 2.88 -39.14
CA PRO A 662 -23.32 2.00 -40.21
C PRO A 662 -22.17 1.38 -41.03
N THR A 663 -22.09 0.05 -41.05
CA THR A 663 -21.00 -0.68 -41.72
C THR A 663 -21.50 -1.96 -42.39
N LYS A 664 -20.80 -2.37 -43.47
CA LYS A 664 -20.93 -3.68 -44.12
C LYS A 664 -19.85 -4.66 -43.67
N PHE A 665 -18.91 -4.21 -42.84
CA PHE A 665 -17.74 -4.97 -42.42
C PHE A 665 -17.76 -5.21 -40.92
N VAL A 666 -17.39 -6.41 -40.51
CA VAL A 666 -16.96 -6.68 -39.13
C VAL A 666 -15.53 -7.22 -39.18
N VAL A 667 -14.62 -6.54 -38.48
CA VAL A 667 -13.21 -6.94 -38.41
C VAL A 667 -12.91 -7.41 -37.00
N LEU A 668 -12.42 -8.65 -36.91
CA LEU A 668 -12.07 -9.33 -35.66
C LEU A 668 -10.60 -9.73 -35.72
N ASN A 669 -9.95 -9.89 -34.58
CA ASN A 669 -8.63 -10.53 -34.55
C ASN A 669 -8.83 -12.05 -34.71
N ALA A 670 -8.04 -12.65 -35.59
CA ALA A 670 -8.01 -14.08 -35.80
C ALA A 670 -6.59 -14.49 -36.23
N CYS A 671 -5.88 -15.15 -35.32
CA CYS A 671 -4.56 -15.71 -35.57
C CYS A 671 -4.70 -17.23 -35.68
N GLU A 672 -4.23 -17.80 -36.79
CA GLU A 672 -4.15 -19.26 -37.01
C GLU A 672 -5.49 -20.02 -36.83
N LEU A 673 -6.64 -19.38 -37.11
CA LEU A 673 -7.97 -19.99 -37.04
C LEU A 673 -8.50 -20.40 -38.42
N VAL A 674 -8.94 -21.66 -38.55
CA VAL A 674 -9.77 -22.09 -39.69
C VAL A 674 -11.25 -21.87 -39.33
N VAL A 675 -11.91 -20.95 -40.01
CA VAL A 675 -13.30 -20.59 -39.75
C VAL A 675 -14.24 -21.46 -40.60
N HIS A 676 -14.89 -22.48 -40.02
CA HIS A 676 -15.82 -23.34 -40.78
C HIS A 676 -17.19 -22.71 -41.02
N GLN A 677 -17.69 -21.96 -40.06
CA GLN A 677 -19.00 -21.32 -40.16
C GLN A 677 -19.00 -20.02 -39.39
N VAL A 678 -19.72 -19.04 -39.92
CA VAL A 678 -19.97 -17.75 -39.27
C VAL A 678 -21.46 -17.48 -39.38
N LEU A 679 -22.08 -17.18 -38.24
CA LEU A 679 -23.48 -16.81 -38.14
C LEU A 679 -23.57 -15.53 -37.31
N PHE A 680 -24.46 -14.65 -37.73
CA PHE A 680 -24.79 -13.41 -37.04
C PHE A 680 -26.21 -13.51 -36.52
N THR A 681 -26.48 -12.86 -35.40
CA THR A 681 -27.85 -12.80 -34.87
C THR A 681 -28.09 -11.39 -34.35
N ASN A 682 -29.08 -10.70 -34.90
CA ASN A 682 -29.43 -9.39 -34.37
C ASN A 682 -30.24 -9.50 -33.05
N SER A 683 -30.48 -8.37 -32.39
CA SER A 683 -31.31 -8.28 -31.18
C SER A 683 -32.76 -8.78 -31.36
N LEU A 684 -33.22 -8.96 -32.60
CA LEU A 684 -34.52 -9.55 -32.96
C LEU A 684 -34.44 -11.06 -33.26
N ASN A 685 -33.29 -11.68 -32.99
CA ASN A 685 -33.02 -13.11 -33.21
C ASN A 685 -33.03 -13.56 -34.69
N HIS A 686 -32.95 -12.62 -35.64
CA HIS A 686 -32.82 -12.94 -37.05
C HIS A 686 -31.38 -13.36 -37.35
N ARG A 687 -31.22 -14.50 -38.03
CA ARG A 687 -29.91 -15.07 -38.37
C ARG A 687 -29.46 -14.65 -39.75
N PHE A 688 -28.20 -14.24 -39.85
CA PHE A 688 -27.58 -13.85 -41.12
C PHE A 688 -26.25 -14.60 -41.30
N THR A 689 -25.89 -14.87 -42.55
CA THR A 689 -24.57 -15.40 -42.93
C THR A 689 -23.81 -14.31 -43.68
N PRO A 690 -22.50 -14.14 -43.44
CA PRO A 690 -21.70 -13.21 -44.21
C PRO A 690 -21.64 -13.65 -45.67
N CYS A 691 -21.52 -12.67 -46.56
CA CYS A 691 -21.35 -12.89 -47.99
C CYS A 691 -19.92 -13.26 -48.33
N ASP A 692 -18.96 -12.77 -47.54
CA ASP A 692 -17.56 -13.15 -47.66
C ASP A 692 -16.88 -13.17 -46.29
N VAL A 693 -15.87 -14.03 -46.17
CA VAL A 693 -15.08 -14.24 -44.95
C VAL A 693 -13.63 -14.30 -45.37
N ALA A 694 -12.89 -13.22 -45.13
CA ALA A 694 -11.49 -13.10 -45.51
C ALA A 694 -10.61 -13.11 -44.28
N LEU A 695 -9.59 -13.96 -44.27
CA LEU A 695 -8.60 -14.05 -43.20
C LEU A 695 -7.25 -13.54 -43.71
N ASP A 696 -6.63 -12.62 -42.98
CA ASP A 696 -5.25 -12.21 -43.18
C ASP A 696 -4.37 -12.90 -42.15
N GLY A 697 -3.46 -13.76 -42.62
CA GLY A 697 -2.54 -14.46 -41.74
C GLY A 697 -1.35 -13.60 -41.31
N ASP A 698 -0.97 -12.60 -42.10
CA ASP A 698 0.18 -11.73 -41.81
C ASP A 698 -0.20 -10.65 -40.80
N ASP A 699 -1.42 -10.12 -40.89
CA ASP A 699 -1.97 -9.10 -39.98
C ASP A 699 -2.89 -9.66 -38.86
N GLU A 700 -3.10 -10.99 -38.81
CA GLU A 700 -3.93 -11.70 -37.82
C GLU A 700 -5.38 -11.18 -37.70
N ILE A 701 -6.02 -10.85 -38.82
CA ILE A 701 -7.39 -10.31 -38.86
C ILE A 701 -8.37 -11.18 -39.66
N LEU A 702 -9.61 -11.24 -39.19
CA LEU A 702 -10.77 -11.81 -39.88
C LEU A 702 -11.72 -10.68 -40.27
N VAL A 703 -11.96 -10.54 -41.57
CA VAL A 703 -12.90 -9.56 -42.13
C VAL A 703 -14.13 -10.30 -42.64
N LEU A 704 -15.28 -9.92 -42.10
CA LEU A 704 -16.59 -10.45 -42.47
C LEU A 704 -17.34 -9.40 -43.28
N LEU A 705 -17.66 -9.71 -44.54
CA LEU A 705 -18.47 -8.85 -45.40
C LEU A 705 -19.93 -9.27 -45.33
N LEU A 706 -20.82 -8.29 -45.21
CA LEU A 706 -22.26 -8.46 -45.11
C LEU A 706 -22.95 -7.91 -46.37
N SER A 707 -24.03 -8.55 -46.82
CA SER A 707 -24.80 -8.13 -48.01
C SER A 707 -25.52 -6.79 -47.85
N PHE A 708 -25.59 -6.27 -46.63
CA PHE A 708 -26.27 -5.02 -46.29
C PHE A 708 -25.58 -4.33 -45.10
N SER A 709 -25.78 -3.00 -44.98
CA SER A 709 -25.21 -2.22 -43.89
C SER A 709 -26.07 -2.33 -42.63
N PHE A 710 -25.47 -2.64 -41.48
CA PHE A 710 -26.16 -2.67 -40.19
C PHE A 710 -26.01 -1.34 -39.44
N SER A 711 -27.00 -0.98 -38.61
CA SER A 711 -26.87 0.05 -37.58
C SER A 711 -27.55 -0.44 -36.29
N GLY A 712 -26.88 -0.33 -35.13
CA GLY A 712 -27.43 -0.72 -33.82
C GLY A 712 -26.64 -1.81 -33.05
N ILE A 713 -27.19 -2.25 -31.91
CA ILE A 713 -26.60 -3.30 -31.06
C ILE A 713 -26.90 -4.67 -31.69
N LEU A 714 -25.87 -5.36 -32.15
CA LEU A 714 -25.93 -6.74 -32.63
C LEU A 714 -25.43 -7.69 -31.54
N ASP A 715 -26.28 -8.60 -31.09
CA ASP A 715 -25.89 -9.62 -30.11
C ASP A 715 -25.39 -10.87 -30.87
N ASP A 716 -24.21 -10.75 -31.45
CA ASP A 716 -23.72 -11.71 -32.43
C ASP A 716 -23.22 -13.01 -31.80
N ARG A 717 -23.98 -14.09 -32.00
CA ARG A 717 -23.51 -15.45 -31.74
C ARG A 717 -22.74 -15.96 -32.93
N TYR A 718 -21.47 -15.63 -32.98
CA TYR A 718 -20.54 -16.36 -33.83
C TYR A 718 -20.48 -17.81 -33.38
N ALA A 719 -20.48 -18.71 -34.34
CA ALA A 719 -20.31 -20.13 -34.12
C ALA A 719 -19.10 -20.54 -34.95
N LEU A 720 -17.92 -20.04 -34.55
CA LEU A 720 -16.67 -20.51 -35.10
C LEU A 720 -16.62 -22.01 -34.84
N CYS A 721 -16.45 -22.84 -35.85
CA CYS A 721 -16.04 -24.23 -35.63
C CYS A 721 -14.70 -24.31 -36.36
N ALA A 722 -13.64 -24.73 -35.69
CA ALA A 722 -12.33 -24.88 -36.30
C ALA A 722 -11.89 -26.34 -36.17
N ALA A 723 -11.33 -26.87 -37.25
CA ALA A 723 -10.59 -28.13 -37.26
C ALA A 723 -9.29 -27.80 -38.01
N CYS A 724 -8.16 -27.90 -37.34
CA CYS A 724 -6.85 -27.66 -37.93
C CYS A 724 -5.92 -28.78 -37.44
N GLU A 725 -5.46 -29.64 -38.35
CA GLU A 725 -4.33 -30.54 -38.11
C GLU A 725 -3.05 -29.75 -38.36
N GLN A 726 -2.15 -29.59 -37.38
CA GLN A 726 -0.70 -29.54 -37.63
C GLN A 726 0.19 -29.75 -36.27
N SER A 727 1.52 -30.20 -36.19
CA SER A 727 2.79 -30.25 -35.25
C SER A 727 3.89 -29.11 -34.90
N LEU A 728 4.55 -29.16 -33.73
CA LEU A 728 5.54 -28.19 -33.16
C LEU A 728 6.84 -27.69 -33.90
N ALA A 729 7.17 -28.07 -35.14
CA ALA A 729 8.55 -27.85 -35.68
C ALA A 729 8.94 -26.40 -36.06
N SER A 730 7.98 -25.49 -36.30
CA SER A 730 8.28 -24.12 -36.79
C SER A 730 8.87 -23.19 -35.72
N LEU A 731 8.78 -23.56 -34.43
CA LEU A 731 9.20 -22.71 -33.32
C LEU A 731 10.72 -22.66 -33.10
N LEU A 732 11.44 -23.71 -33.51
CA LEU A 732 12.89 -23.82 -33.27
C LEU A 732 13.73 -22.98 -34.25
N SER A 733 13.18 -22.61 -35.42
CA SER A 733 13.87 -21.74 -36.38
C SER A 733 13.95 -20.28 -35.91
N LEU A 734 13.06 -19.84 -35.01
CA LEU A 734 13.03 -18.46 -34.52
C LEU A 734 14.08 -18.22 -33.41
N MET A 735 14.54 -19.28 -32.76
CA MET A 735 15.53 -19.23 -31.68
C MET A 735 16.99 -19.11 -32.18
N ASP A 736 17.29 -19.52 -33.42
CA ASP A 736 18.65 -19.43 -33.98
C ASP A 736 18.99 -17.99 -34.45
N VAL A 737 17.98 -17.15 -34.70
CA VAL A 737 18.14 -15.74 -35.07
C VAL A 737 18.55 -14.88 -33.86
N TYR A 738 18.09 -15.24 -32.65
CA TYR A 738 18.38 -14.50 -31.42
C TYR A 738 19.81 -14.70 -30.87
N LYS A 739 20.60 -15.61 -31.46
CA LYS A 739 21.98 -15.88 -31.00
C LYS A 739 23.03 -14.93 -31.57
N LYS A 740 22.68 -14.07 -32.54
CA LYS A 740 23.66 -13.20 -33.23
C LYS A 740 23.84 -11.80 -32.64
N GLU A 741 23.00 -11.38 -31.70
CA GLU A 741 23.11 -10.05 -31.08
C GLU A 741 22.87 -10.14 -29.58
N THR A 742 23.92 -10.34 -28.79
CA THR A 742 24.22 -9.65 -27.51
C THR A 742 25.29 -10.40 -26.72
N ASP A 743 26.48 -9.81 -26.64
CA ASP A 743 27.46 -10.07 -25.59
C ASP A 743 27.08 -9.25 -24.34
N TYR A 744 26.98 -9.90 -23.18
CA TYR A 744 27.24 -9.45 -21.79
C TYR A 744 26.24 -9.96 -20.73
N ILE A 745 26.81 -10.73 -19.78
CA ILE A 745 26.48 -11.00 -18.36
C ILE A 745 25.01 -11.29 -17.99
N VAL A 746 24.78 -12.57 -17.70
CA VAL A 746 23.56 -13.17 -17.14
C VAL A 746 23.40 -12.74 -15.67
N SER A 747 22.25 -12.14 -15.32
CA SER A 747 21.83 -11.89 -13.93
C SER A 747 21.26 -13.18 -13.30
N SER A 748 21.38 -13.30 -11.98
CA SER A 748 20.89 -14.43 -11.16
C SER A 748 19.41 -14.78 -11.39
N GLU A 749 18.60 -13.82 -11.83
CA GLU A 749 17.17 -14.01 -12.11
C GLU A 749 16.88 -15.01 -13.24
N LEU A 750 17.84 -15.27 -14.16
CA LEU A 750 17.64 -16.27 -15.22
C LEU A 750 17.83 -17.71 -14.72
N ILE A 751 18.61 -17.89 -13.64
CA ILE A 751 18.90 -19.21 -13.03
C ILE A 751 17.68 -19.68 -12.23
N ASP A 752 16.99 -18.78 -11.52
CA ASP A 752 15.79 -19.11 -10.74
C ASP A 752 14.60 -19.49 -11.63
N VAL A 753 14.50 -18.89 -12.82
CA VAL A 753 13.48 -19.28 -13.81
C VAL A 753 13.77 -20.68 -14.36
N CYS A 754 15.04 -21.02 -14.60
CA CYS A 754 15.41 -22.37 -15.06
C CYS A 754 15.20 -23.43 -13.97
N TYR A 755 15.43 -23.09 -12.71
CA TYR A 755 15.27 -24.00 -11.57
C TYR A 755 13.80 -24.34 -11.29
N ASN A 756 12.92 -23.33 -11.35
CA ASN A 756 11.47 -23.53 -11.17
C ASN A 756 10.82 -24.31 -12.33
N VAL A 757 11.34 -24.14 -13.55
CA VAL A 757 10.88 -24.93 -14.71
C VAL A 757 11.33 -26.39 -14.61
N LEU A 758 12.51 -26.66 -14.05
CA LEU A 758 13.03 -28.02 -13.84
C LEU A 758 12.30 -28.77 -12.71
N GLU A 759 11.83 -28.08 -11.67
CA GLU A 759 11.00 -28.70 -10.63
C GLU A 759 9.63 -29.13 -11.14
N VAL A 760 8.97 -28.29 -11.95
CA VAL A 760 7.67 -28.61 -12.54
C VAL A 760 7.76 -29.77 -13.53
N LEU A 761 8.90 -29.90 -14.23
CA LEU A 761 9.16 -31.02 -15.15
C LEU A 761 9.52 -32.33 -14.42
N ARG A 762 10.11 -32.25 -13.22
CA ARG A 762 10.48 -33.42 -12.40
C ARG A 762 9.26 -34.26 -12.02
N ASP A 763 8.18 -33.58 -11.63
CA ASP A 763 6.93 -34.23 -11.22
C ASP A 763 6.17 -34.80 -12.42
N ALA A 764 6.18 -34.09 -13.55
CA ALA A 764 5.54 -34.52 -14.79
C ALA A 764 6.23 -35.74 -15.46
N ILE A 765 7.56 -35.88 -15.30
CA ILE A 765 8.33 -37.01 -15.86
C ILE A 765 8.10 -38.32 -15.10
N SER A 766 7.66 -38.23 -13.83
CA SER A 766 7.42 -39.43 -13.01
C SER A 766 6.27 -40.30 -13.54
N GLU A 767 5.31 -39.71 -14.25
CA GLU A 767 4.08 -40.36 -14.73
C GLU A 767 4.13 -40.86 -16.20
N LEU A 768 5.23 -40.63 -16.92
CA LEU A 768 5.34 -40.98 -18.34
C LEU A 768 5.86 -42.41 -18.61
N THR A 769 5.31 -43.08 -19.64
CA THR A 769 5.78 -44.38 -20.14
C THR A 769 7.17 -44.31 -20.79
N ASN A 770 7.93 -45.42 -20.76
CA ASN A 770 9.35 -45.50 -21.17
C ASN A 770 9.77 -44.81 -22.49
N PRO A 771 8.99 -44.83 -23.59
CA PRO A 771 9.41 -44.16 -24.83
C PRO A 771 9.46 -42.62 -24.72
N SER A 772 8.60 -42.04 -23.87
CA SER A 772 8.50 -40.60 -23.64
C SER A 772 9.61 -40.08 -22.70
N LYS A 773 10.14 -40.96 -21.83
CA LYS A 773 11.31 -40.68 -20.99
C LYS A 773 12.60 -40.58 -21.82
N GLU A 774 12.79 -41.44 -22.82
CA GLU A 774 13.97 -41.38 -23.69
C GLU A 774 14.02 -40.09 -24.52
N PHE A 775 12.88 -39.59 -25.00
CA PHE A 775 12.81 -38.34 -25.75
C PHE A 775 13.24 -37.13 -24.90
N PHE A 776 12.70 -37.00 -23.68
CA PHE A 776 13.06 -35.91 -22.76
C PHE A 776 14.52 -35.98 -22.27
N ILE A 777 15.03 -37.19 -22.06
CA ILE A 777 16.43 -37.43 -21.73
C ILE A 777 17.36 -36.97 -22.85
N ASN A 778 17.03 -37.26 -24.11
CA ASN A 778 17.85 -36.84 -25.26
C ASN A 778 17.82 -35.31 -25.46
N VAL A 779 16.71 -34.64 -25.14
CA VAL A 779 16.61 -33.17 -25.16
C VAL A 779 17.49 -32.53 -24.09
N LEU A 780 17.48 -33.06 -22.86
CA LEU A 780 18.35 -32.59 -21.76
C LEU A 780 19.83 -32.83 -22.05
N LEU A 781 20.17 -33.97 -22.66
CA LEU A 781 21.54 -34.29 -23.08
C LEU A 781 22.05 -33.34 -24.17
N PHE A 782 21.21 -33.01 -25.15
CA PHE A 782 21.55 -32.06 -26.21
C PHE A 782 21.74 -30.62 -25.69
N SER A 783 20.93 -30.22 -24.70
CA SER A 783 21.05 -28.92 -24.02
C SER A 783 22.32 -28.83 -23.15
N ALA A 784 22.67 -29.90 -22.44
CA ALA A 784 23.89 -29.95 -21.62
C ALA A 784 25.18 -29.90 -22.46
N GLU A 785 25.19 -30.57 -23.63
CA GLU A 785 26.32 -30.55 -24.59
C GLU A 785 26.52 -29.15 -25.19
N LYS A 786 25.43 -28.43 -25.48
CA LYS A 786 25.45 -27.05 -26.03
C LYS A 786 25.84 -25.98 -25.00
N LEU A 787 25.69 -26.27 -23.71
CA LEU A 787 26.09 -25.41 -22.58
C LEU A 787 27.53 -25.70 -22.10
N GLY A 788 28.24 -26.67 -22.70
CA GLY A 788 29.66 -26.93 -22.47
C GLY A 788 29.97 -27.82 -21.26
N TRP A 789 29.04 -28.68 -20.82
CA TRP A 789 29.30 -29.64 -19.75
C TRP A 789 30.03 -30.89 -20.30
N GLU A 790 31.34 -31.00 -20.06
CA GLU A 790 32.12 -32.18 -20.44
C GLU A 790 32.04 -33.29 -19.36
N SER A 791 31.60 -34.49 -19.74
CA SER A 791 31.72 -35.69 -18.89
C SER A 791 33.13 -36.30 -18.94
N ALA A 792 33.65 -36.80 -17.80
CA ALA A 792 34.90 -37.54 -17.77
C ALA A 792 34.83 -38.85 -18.60
N PRO A 793 35.97 -39.34 -19.16
CA PRO A 793 35.92 -40.42 -20.16
C PRO A 793 35.51 -41.76 -19.53
N GLY A 794 34.43 -42.34 -20.05
CA GLY A 794 33.97 -43.70 -19.70
C GLY A 794 32.68 -43.79 -18.89
N GLU A 795 32.03 -42.66 -18.58
CA GLU A 795 30.73 -42.64 -17.88
C GLU A 795 29.65 -42.00 -18.76
N SER A 796 28.43 -42.57 -18.81
CA SER A 796 27.33 -42.00 -19.63
C SER A 796 26.84 -40.69 -19.01
N HIS A 797 26.68 -39.63 -19.82
CA HIS A 797 26.22 -38.29 -19.41
C HIS A 797 24.96 -38.30 -18.51
N LEU A 798 24.07 -39.28 -18.66
CA LEU A 798 22.89 -39.44 -17.81
C LEU A 798 23.24 -39.70 -16.32
N ASN A 799 24.32 -40.45 -16.06
CA ASN A 799 24.80 -40.72 -14.70
C ASN A 799 25.54 -39.52 -14.10
N ALA A 800 26.13 -38.66 -14.93
CA ALA A 800 26.69 -37.37 -14.48
C ALA A 800 25.57 -36.39 -14.10
N LEU A 801 24.49 -36.35 -14.90
CA LEU A 801 23.30 -35.52 -14.64
C LEU A 801 22.56 -35.95 -13.36
N LEU A 802 22.36 -37.27 -13.16
CA LEU A 802 21.71 -37.82 -11.98
C LEU A 802 22.55 -37.73 -10.70
N ARG A 803 23.87 -37.51 -10.81
CA ARG A 803 24.74 -37.17 -9.67
C ARG A 803 24.78 -35.67 -9.36
N GLY A 804 24.08 -34.85 -10.14
CA GLY A 804 23.94 -33.41 -9.93
C GLY A 804 23.36 -33.01 -8.57
N GLU A 805 22.79 -33.94 -7.81
CA GLU A 805 22.34 -33.72 -6.42
C GLU A 805 23.31 -34.21 -5.33
N ALA A 806 24.52 -34.70 -5.66
CA ALA A 806 25.47 -35.13 -4.61
C ALA A 806 26.95 -34.75 -4.84
N ALA A 807 27.37 -34.43 -6.06
CA ALA A 807 28.80 -34.15 -6.34
C ALA A 807 29.16 -32.65 -6.38
N TYR A 808 28.21 -31.75 -6.64
CA TYR A 808 28.47 -30.30 -6.64
C TYR A 808 28.56 -29.73 -5.21
N ILE A 809 27.78 -30.28 -4.27
CA ILE A 809 27.85 -29.95 -2.84
C ILE A 809 29.07 -30.62 -2.16
N ALA A 810 29.61 -31.71 -2.71
CA ALA A 810 30.78 -32.41 -2.13
C ALA A 810 32.15 -31.96 -2.71
N ALA A 811 32.20 -31.08 -3.71
CA ALA A 811 33.44 -30.74 -4.43
C ALA A 811 33.92 -29.28 -4.30
N MET A 812 33.16 -28.37 -3.69
CA MET A 812 33.63 -27.00 -3.40
C MET A 812 33.82 -26.79 -1.89
N GLY A 813 34.88 -27.43 -1.37
CA GLY A 813 35.59 -27.03 -0.16
C GLY A 813 35.68 -28.09 0.96
N ASN A 814 36.74 -28.88 1.15
CA ASN A 814 37.91 -29.23 0.34
C ASN A 814 38.64 -30.43 1.01
N ALA A 815 39.15 -31.35 0.18
CA ALA A 815 40.28 -32.28 0.40
C ALA A 815 40.16 -33.56 1.29
N ASN A 816 40.47 -34.69 0.62
CA ASN A 816 41.18 -35.89 1.08
C ASN A 816 40.59 -36.82 2.19
N ARG A 817 40.15 -38.00 1.69
CA ARG A 817 40.43 -39.39 2.15
C ARG A 817 40.12 -39.80 3.60
N SER A 818 39.10 -40.66 3.77
CA SER A 818 39.29 -42.11 4.07
C SER A 818 37.95 -42.88 4.00
N ARG A 819 38.02 -44.22 3.97
CA ARG A 819 37.20 -45.13 3.15
C ARG A 819 36.12 -45.94 3.90
N ASP A 820 35.67 -45.51 5.08
CA ASP A 820 34.78 -46.34 5.92
C ASP A 820 33.28 -45.94 5.93
N GLY A 821 32.88 -44.88 5.22
CA GLY A 821 31.49 -44.41 5.20
C GLY A 821 30.52 -45.18 4.29
N PHE A 822 31.01 -46.02 3.37
CA PHE A 822 30.18 -46.57 2.29
C PHE A 822 29.39 -47.85 2.67
N GLN A 823 29.71 -48.51 3.79
CA GLN A 823 29.03 -49.76 4.22
C GLN A 823 27.78 -49.51 5.09
N SER A 824 27.59 -48.31 5.64
CA SER A 824 26.46 -48.01 6.56
C SER A 824 25.14 -47.66 5.83
N LEU A 825 25.20 -47.23 4.57
CA LEU A 825 24.03 -46.78 3.80
C LEU A 825 23.21 -47.93 3.18
N LEU A 826 23.77 -49.13 3.04
CA LEU A 826 23.08 -50.30 2.47
C LEU A 826 22.13 -51.00 3.46
N ARG A 827 22.13 -50.62 4.75
CA ARG A 827 21.24 -51.21 5.77
C ARG A 827 19.88 -50.51 5.86
N VAL A 828 19.80 -49.23 5.52
CA VAL A 828 18.59 -48.41 5.66
C VAL A 828 17.58 -48.65 4.52
N LYS A 829 18.04 -49.09 3.34
CA LYS A 829 17.18 -49.28 2.16
C LYS A 829 16.37 -50.59 2.17
N ARG A 830 16.60 -51.50 3.13
CA ARG A 830 15.83 -52.76 3.26
C ARG A 830 14.65 -52.70 4.24
N GLU A 831 14.50 -51.64 5.03
CA GLU A 831 13.40 -51.51 5.99
C GLU A 831 12.24 -50.61 5.50
N ALA A 832 12.41 -49.90 4.39
CA ALA A 832 11.41 -48.94 3.89
C ALA A 832 10.29 -49.55 3.00
N ASN A 833 10.42 -50.81 2.55
CA ASN A 833 9.42 -51.47 1.68
C ASN A 833 8.38 -52.32 2.43
N ALA A 834 8.14 -52.04 3.71
CA ALA A 834 7.16 -52.74 4.52
C ALA A 834 6.14 -51.82 5.20
N VAL A 835 5.66 -50.76 4.54
CA VAL A 835 4.49 -50.00 5.02
C VAL A 835 3.70 -49.42 3.83
N GLN A 836 3.01 -50.28 3.08
CA GLN A 836 1.90 -49.87 2.23
C GLN A 836 0.76 -50.87 2.38
N GLU A 837 0.30 -51.04 3.61
CA GLU A 837 -0.96 -51.70 3.96
C GLU A 837 -1.31 -51.33 5.41
N LYS A 838 -2.20 -50.35 5.60
CA LYS A 838 -3.17 -50.22 6.71
C LYS A 838 -3.83 -48.83 6.74
N GLU A 839 -4.74 -48.59 5.81
CA GLU A 839 -5.91 -47.78 6.09
C GLU A 839 -6.81 -48.53 7.09
N ARG A 840 -6.53 -48.41 8.39
CA ARG A 840 -7.44 -48.77 9.51
C ARG A 840 -6.81 -48.48 10.88
N VAL A 841 -6.40 -47.24 11.16
CA VAL A 841 -5.91 -46.88 12.51
C VAL A 841 -6.30 -45.45 12.90
N LEU A 842 -7.61 -45.18 12.95
CA LEU A 842 -8.14 -44.01 13.66
C LEU A 842 -8.70 -44.34 15.05
N PRO A 843 -9.14 -45.58 15.37
CA PRO A 843 -9.55 -45.94 16.73
C PRO A 843 -8.39 -46.24 17.73
N GLU A 844 -7.16 -46.53 17.29
CA GLU A 844 -6.07 -46.91 18.21
C GLU A 844 -5.27 -45.72 18.78
N ILE A 845 -5.37 -44.53 18.18
CA ILE A 845 -4.66 -43.33 18.69
C ILE A 845 -5.18 -42.93 20.08
N LEU A 846 -6.47 -43.16 20.37
CA LEU A 846 -7.06 -42.97 21.69
C LEU A 846 -6.58 -44.00 22.74
N ILE A 847 -6.07 -45.16 22.31
CA ILE A 847 -5.52 -46.19 23.21
C ILE A 847 -4.05 -45.91 23.51
N ILE A 848 -3.30 -45.32 22.56
CA ILE A 848 -1.87 -44.98 22.74
C ILE A 848 -1.68 -43.81 23.72
N LEU A 849 -2.63 -42.88 23.81
CA LEU A 849 -2.59 -41.77 24.76
C LEU A 849 -2.73 -42.19 26.24
N LYS A 850 -2.99 -43.47 26.53
CA LYS A 850 -3.06 -44.00 27.90
C LYS A 850 -1.74 -44.51 28.48
N LYS A 851 -0.62 -44.53 27.74
CA LYS A 851 0.68 -44.99 28.28
C LYS A 851 1.62 -43.82 28.58
N GLN A 852 1.84 -43.59 29.89
CA GLN A 852 2.57 -42.48 30.50
C GLN A 852 4.02 -42.26 30.01
N GLU A 853 4.65 -43.22 29.32
CA GLU A 853 6.11 -43.21 29.12
C GLU A 853 6.61 -42.51 27.85
N ARG A 854 5.73 -42.13 26.91
CA ARG A 854 6.16 -41.44 25.66
C ARG A 854 5.96 -39.91 25.67
N TRP A 855 5.24 -39.36 26.64
CA TRP A 855 4.98 -37.91 26.70
C TRP A 855 6.23 -37.09 27.03
N ASN A 856 7.03 -37.55 27.99
CA ASN A 856 8.29 -36.89 28.38
C ASN A 856 9.34 -36.91 27.26
N PHE A 857 9.29 -37.89 26.35
CA PHE A 857 10.22 -37.99 25.22
C PHE A 857 9.94 -36.92 24.15
N ILE A 858 8.67 -36.56 23.91
CA ILE A 858 8.28 -35.56 22.91
C ILE A 858 8.56 -34.14 23.43
N VAL A 859 8.28 -33.88 24.70
CA VAL A 859 8.52 -32.56 25.33
C VAL A 859 10.02 -32.23 25.42
N ASN A 860 10.87 -33.22 25.71
CA ASN A 860 12.32 -33.01 25.80
C ASN A 860 13.02 -32.93 24.44
N LYS A 861 12.46 -33.51 23.37
CA LYS A 861 13.11 -33.56 22.05
C LYS A 861 12.75 -32.38 21.14
N TYR A 862 11.57 -31.79 21.30
CA TYR A 862 11.06 -30.75 20.39
C TYR A 862 10.72 -29.41 21.06
N GLY A 863 11.21 -29.21 22.29
CA GLY A 863 11.24 -27.93 23.02
C GLY A 863 10.10 -26.96 22.73
N GLY A 864 8.94 -27.12 23.40
CA GLY A 864 7.91 -26.09 23.61
C GLY A 864 7.18 -25.45 22.41
N GLY A 865 7.82 -25.28 21.25
CA GLY A 865 7.34 -24.48 20.13
C GLY A 865 6.42 -25.20 19.16
N LEU A 866 6.39 -26.54 19.15
CA LEU A 866 5.52 -27.30 18.25
C LEU A 866 4.05 -27.38 18.70
N LEU A 867 3.71 -26.88 19.89
CA LEU A 867 2.36 -26.97 20.46
C LEU A 867 1.53 -25.70 20.26
N THR A 868 2.11 -24.61 19.76
CA THR A 868 1.41 -23.34 19.46
C THR A 868 0.62 -23.37 18.16
N HIS A 869 0.79 -24.42 17.34
CA HIS A 869 0.18 -24.55 16.01
C HIS A 869 -0.86 -25.68 15.93
N PHE A 870 -1.58 -25.96 17.02
CA PHE A 870 -2.72 -26.87 16.96
C PHE A 870 -3.92 -26.17 16.33
N ASN A 871 -4.27 -26.59 15.11
CA ASN A 871 -5.47 -26.17 14.41
C ASN A 871 -6.73 -26.52 15.25
N PRO A 872 -7.61 -25.55 15.59
CA PRO A 872 -8.83 -25.80 16.37
C PRO A 872 -9.79 -26.81 15.72
N ASP A 873 -9.67 -27.07 14.42
CA ASP A 873 -10.50 -28.05 13.73
C ASP A 873 -10.22 -29.51 14.15
N ILE A 874 -9.06 -29.78 14.76
CA ILE A 874 -8.68 -31.13 15.25
C ILE A 874 -9.48 -31.52 16.52
N ILE A 875 -10.10 -30.55 17.22
CA ILE A 875 -10.96 -30.80 18.41
C ILE A 875 -12.43 -31.05 17.99
N THR A 876 -12.70 -31.22 16.70
CA THR A 876 -14.04 -31.59 16.23
C THR A 876 -14.13 -33.11 16.07
N PRO A 877 -14.39 -33.84 17.17
CA PRO A 877 -15.79 -34.12 17.47
C PRO A 877 -16.09 -34.25 18.99
N VAL A 878 -16.18 -33.13 19.71
CA VAL A 878 -16.84 -33.12 21.03
C VAL A 878 -18.32 -32.75 20.83
N ARG A 879 -19.15 -33.76 20.56
CA ARG A 879 -20.60 -33.59 20.35
C ARG A 879 -21.43 -33.48 21.64
N ASN A 880 -20.82 -33.60 22.83
CA ASN A 880 -21.52 -33.57 24.13
C ASN A 880 -20.69 -32.83 25.20
N ASN A 881 -21.36 -32.04 26.06
CA ASN A 881 -20.75 -31.28 27.15
C ASN A 881 -19.86 -32.12 28.08
N GLU A 882 -20.23 -33.37 28.35
CA GLU A 882 -19.52 -34.26 29.31
C GLU A 882 -18.07 -34.59 28.92
N LYS A 883 -17.70 -34.48 27.63
CA LYS A 883 -16.32 -34.74 27.17
C LYS A 883 -15.40 -33.51 27.23
N GLY A 884 -15.97 -32.30 27.40
CA GLY A 884 -15.19 -31.08 27.55
C GLY A 884 -14.50 -31.02 28.91
N ASP A 885 -15.18 -31.46 29.96
CA ASP A 885 -14.71 -31.38 31.34
C ASP A 885 -13.56 -32.36 31.61
N GLU A 886 -13.59 -33.58 31.04
CA GLU A 886 -12.48 -34.55 31.12
C GLU A 886 -11.20 -34.05 30.43
N VAL A 887 -11.34 -33.28 29.34
CA VAL A 887 -10.21 -32.69 28.62
C VAL A 887 -9.63 -31.51 29.41
N GLU A 888 -10.49 -30.69 30.00
CA GLU A 888 -10.11 -29.57 30.86
C GLU A 888 -9.32 -30.07 32.09
N GLU A 889 -9.79 -31.12 32.77
CA GLU A 889 -9.12 -31.73 33.94
C GLU A 889 -7.78 -32.43 33.57
N PHE A 890 -7.70 -33.04 32.38
CA PHE A 890 -6.47 -33.68 31.89
C PHE A 890 -5.32 -32.69 31.63
N PHE A 891 -5.64 -31.46 31.20
CA PHE A 891 -4.65 -30.44 30.87
C PHE A 891 -4.37 -29.47 32.03
N GLU A 892 -5.34 -29.16 32.89
CA GLU A 892 -5.13 -28.30 34.07
C GLU A 892 -4.09 -28.88 35.06
N SER A 893 -3.99 -30.20 35.14
CA SER A 893 -3.03 -30.86 36.05
C SER A 893 -1.60 -30.97 35.51
N ARG A 894 -1.33 -30.58 34.24
CA ARG A 894 -0.07 -30.94 33.54
C ARG A 894 0.57 -29.84 32.68
N VAL A 895 -0.03 -28.65 32.59
CA VAL A 895 0.49 -27.55 31.75
C VAL A 895 0.72 -26.27 32.56
N ARG A 896 1.70 -25.45 32.16
CA ARG A 896 1.98 -24.14 32.79
C ARG A 896 0.73 -23.24 32.75
N PRO A 897 0.50 -22.37 33.76
CA PRO A 897 -0.71 -21.56 33.88
C PRO A 897 -1.07 -20.73 32.64
N SER A 898 -0.08 -20.25 31.89
CA SER A 898 -0.28 -19.46 30.67
C SER A 898 -0.93 -20.23 29.51
N PHE A 899 -0.79 -21.56 29.46
CA PHE A 899 -1.39 -22.39 28.42
C PHE A 899 -2.83 -22.83 28.75
N ALA A 900 -3.17 -22.88 30.03
CA ALA A 900 -4.51 -23.24 30.50
C ALA A 900 -5.58 -22.23 30.05
N MET A 901 -5.20 -20.96 29.89
CA MET A 901 -6.13 -19.89 29.49
C MET A 901 -6.54 -19.99 28.01
N ASN A 902 -5.60 -20.28 27.11
CA ASN A 902 -5.88 -20.46 25.68
C ASN A 902 -6.71 -21.73 25.43
N LEU A 903 -6.42 -22.81 26.16
CA LEU A 903 -7.21 -24.05 26.06
C LEU A 903 -8.65 -23.84 26.56
N LYS A 904 -8.84 -23.11 27.66
CA LYS A 904 -10.17 -22.73 28.16
C LYS A 904 -10.96 -21.89 27.16
N GLN A 905 -10.32 -20.93 26.49
CA GLN A 905 -10.96 -20.14 25.44
C GLN A 905 -11.39 -21.01 24.24
N CYS A 906 -10.56 -21.95 23.80
CA CYS A 906 -10.91 -22.86 22.71
C CYS A 906 -12.09 -23.79 23.06
N ILE A 907 -12.11 -24.34 24.29
CA ILE A 907 -13.20 -25.18 24.78
C ILE A 907 -14.50 -24.37 24.90
N GLU A 908 -14.43 -23.13 25.38
CA GLU A 908 -15.61 -22.29 25.53
C GLU A 908 -16.15 -21.80 24.18
N GLN A 909 -15.30 -21.53 23.19
CA GLN A 909 -15.75 -21.28 21.82
C GLN A 909 -16.45 -22.49 21.20
N ALA A 910 -15.97 -23.71 21.47
CA ALA A 910 -16.64 -24.93 21.02
C ALA A 910 -18.02 -25.12 21.70
N ARG A 911 -18.13 -24.81 23.00
CA ARG A 911 -19.41 -24.83 23.75
C ARG A 911 -20.38 -23.76 23.23
N ILE A 912 -19.91 -22.55 22.90
CA ILE A 912 -20.73 -21.49 22.28
C ILE A 912 -21.26 -21.93 20.91
N LYS A 913 -20.40 -22.50 20.05
CA LYS A 913 -20.82 -23.05 18.75
C LYS A 913 -21.86 -24.16 18.91
N ALA A 914 -21.67 -25.07 19.88
CA ALA A 914 -22.63 -26.14 20.16
C ALA A 914 -23.99 -25.59 20.62
N ARG A 915 -24.01 -24.61 21.54
CA ARG A 915 -25.23 -23.92 22.00
C ARG A 915 -25.92 -23.17 20.87
N PHE A 916 -25.16 -22.52 19.99
CA PHE A 916 -25.68 -21.81 18.83
C PHE A 916 -26.35 -22.76 17.81
N VAL A 917 -25.71 -23.89 17.51
CA VAL A 917 -26.29 -24.93 16.64
C VAL A 917 -27.54 -25.56 17.26
N GLN A 918 -27.58 -25.71 18.59
CA GLN A 918 -28.74 -26.23 19.30
C GLN A 918 -29.90 -25.21 19.32
N SER A 919 -29.60 -23.91 19.45
CA SER A 919 -30.55 -22.80 19.30
C SER A 919 -31.17 -22.77 17.89
N ILE A 920 -30.36 -22.85 16.83
CA ILE A 920 -30.85 -22.90 15.45
C ILE A 920 -31.74 -24.15 15.20
N LYS A 921 -31.43 -25.29 15.83
CA LYS A 921 -32.27 -26.48 15.74
C LYS A 921 -33.62 -26.32 16.44
N GLN A 922 -33.68 -25.54 17.53
CA GLN A 922 -34.92 -25.22 18.24
C GLN A 922 -35.78 -24.19 17.48
N GLU A 923 -35.15 -23.29 16.70
CA GLU A 923 -35.83 -22.27 15.89
C GLU A 923 -36.16 -22.71 14.45
N ARG A 924 -35.97 -23.99 14.12
CA ARG A 924 -36.12 -24.52 12.75
C ARG A 924 -37.51 -24.31 12.13
N GLN A 925 -38.59 -24.34 12.94
CA GLN A 925 -39.95 -24.09 12.46
C GLN A 925 -40.25 -22.60 12.21
N PRO A 926 -39.94 -21.67 13.13
CA PRO A 926 -40.03 -20.22 12.87
C PRO A 926 -39.25 -19.76 11.63
N LEU A 927 -38.01 -20.25 11.46
CA LEU A 927 -37.16 -19.90 10.31
C LEU A 927 -37.72 -20.41 8.96
N GLN A 928 -38.30 -21.62 8.94
CA GLN A 928 -38.98 -22.13 7.73
C GLN A 928 -40.26 -21.35 7.40
N TYR A 929 -40.95 -20.83 8.41
CA TYR A 929 -42.12 -19.97 8.22
C TYR A 929 -41.72 -18.59 7.68
N LEU A 930 -40.65 -17.99 8.21
CA LEU A 930 -40.10 -16.72 7.76
C LEU A 930 -39.59 -16.77 6.31
N LEU A 931 -38.87 -17.85 5.95
CA LEU A 931 -38.38 -18.08 4.59
C LEU A 931 -39.53 -18.31 3.59
N LYS A 932 -40.62 -18.96 4.01
CA LYS A 932 -41.84 -19.07 3.19
C LYS A 932 -42.56 -17.73 3.00
N GLN A 933 -42.55 -16.85 4.00
CA GLN A 933 -43.12 -15.51 3.85
C GLN A 933 -42.28 -14.61 2.94
N LEU A 934 -40.94 -14.71 3.02
CA LEU A 934 -40.02 -13.97 2.15
C LEU A 934 -40.07 -14.48 0.69
N ALA A 935 -40.29 -15.78 0.46
CA ALA A 935 -40.49 -16.32 -0.88
C ALA A 935 -41.86 -15.95 -1.52
N CYS A 936 -42.81 -15.41 -0.75
CA CYS A 936 -44.14 -14.99 -1.23
C CYS A 936 -44.27 -13.47 -1.44
N LYS A 937 -43.24 -12.69 -1.12
CA LYS A 937 -43.15 -11.26 -1.48
C LYS A 937 -41.94 -11.13 -2.40
N GLY A 938 -42.22 -11.17 -3.70
CA GLY A 938 -41.28 -11.35 -4.80
C GLY A 938 -40.11 -10.38 -4.82
#